data_AF-A0AA97E8B5-F1
#
_entry.id   AF-A0AA97E8B5-F1
#
_cell.length_a   1.000
_cell.length_b   1.000
_cell.length_c   1.000
_cell.angle_alpha   90.00
_cell.angle_beta   90.00
_cell.angle_gamma   90.00
#
_symmetry.space_group_name_H-M   'P 1'
#
loop_
_entity.id
_entity.type
_entity.pdbx_description
1 polymer ?
#
loop_
_entity_poly.entity_id
_entity_poly.type
_entity_poly.pdbx_seq_one_letter_code
_entity_poly.pdbx_strand_id
1 'polypeptide(L)'
;MTLLVLASCRFGSDSNAEDSPPVTENPTPNILFVIMDDVGIDQLSTFGYGGAEPPSMPTIGAIADAGVRFRNTWSMPECSPGRSVLMTGRYPLRTNIYQAIGPNDLANSQTDPEQITAAKLLEPAGYTSAMFGKFHLAQAENNEAGNGTPAQIGWNNFYGWISGEPGSIDTTAGGVAAAGTHSCGYIPDETQTNGAYSGACYVPTSNGSQCTEIVGASALGDSAGLQCVSRGGVLVPDDICQSETPPQVNFDQVNAHYVSPLVINAAGEVLEAPLSDMRGRGWRSTIEVNAAIEWINARKSQPGPWMTTLSFSSVHKPLQQPPAELLPSGINAELNSNCANLPNQRRLSDAMIEAMDTELGRLLVETGIAQAQSDGSLIYDPAASDTMVVVIGDNGSFGNLVKAPFDPNRAKGTAYQTGVWVPLIVAGPMVEAPGRAVEHMINAADVFQLFGETAGIDVPAAVPRGVDSVSMQPYLSTPDQESLRDYNFTQGGLNLQLNGGRNGPCVFYGNFCSHTPVSKNVCEDNAGVWWGIGADDPAVLRGDLTQCWEVNQAIYDDDPANYERNRIVMNPTTTQAVRNDDFKLVRNQALDYDITLDDGVEVVTEEFYAIDQNPRLPQIDKANRNLTTQGLNPQKQRNLDLLRAELNSVLASQVSCPGDGNGDGVVDDLDLSTQAAVQSRWGGSSTYDFNIDGSTDDLDRDIISANLGPCPL
;
A
#
# COMPACT_ATOMS: atom_id res chain seq x y z
N MET A 1 22.25 -95.57 14.22
CA MET A 1 22.60 -94.82 12.99
C MET A 1 22.80 -93.38 13.43
N THR A 2 24.03 -92.91 13.37
CA THR A 2 24.56 -91.75 14.09
C THR A 2 23.97 -90.44 13.57
N LEU A 3 23.44 -89.59 14.45
CA LEU A 3 23.09 -88.20 14.14
C LEU A 3 23.80 -87.27 15.13
N LEU A 4 24.62 -86.38 14.59
CA LEU A 4 25.40 -85.38 15.31
C LEU A 4 24.66 -84.04 15.33
N VAL A 5 24.76 -83.37 16.47
CA VAL A 5 24.16 -82.08 16.86
C VAL A 5 25.13 -80.93 16.55
N LEU A 6 24.62 -79.73 16.26
CA LEU A 6 25.29 -78.47 16.63
C LEU A 6 24.25 -77.46 17.12
N ALA A 7 24.45 -77.03 18.37
CA ALA A 7 23.65 -76.06 19.11
C ALA A 7 24.48 -74.78 19.31
N SER A 8 23.83 -73.62 19.26
CA SER A 8 24.47 -72.32 19.51
C SER A 8 23.64 -71.52 20.51
N CYS A 9 24.19 -71.20 21.68
CA CYS A 9 23.62 -70.25 22.65
C CYS A 9 24.66 -69.61 23.60
N ARG A 10 24.60 -68.26 23.66
CA ARG A 10 24.95 -67.26 24.72
C ARG A 10 26.44 -66.92 24.93
N PHE A 11 26.87 -65.68 25.22
CA PHE A 11 26.37 -64.50 25.98
C PHE A 11 26.92 -63.19 25.31
N GLY A 12 26.35 -61.98 25.35
CA GLY A 12 26.06 -61.04 26.46
C GLY A 12 26.30 -59.58 25.97
N SER A 13 25.60 -58.63 26.61
CA SER A 13 25.47 -57.16 26.43
C SER A 13 26.62 -56.33 25.81
N ASP A 14 26.26 -55.42 24.88
CA ASP A 14 26.44 -53.95 24.98
C ASP A 14 25.92 -53.28 23.69
N SER A 15 24.88 -52.44 23.80
CA SER A 15 24.46 -51.55 22.72
C SER A 15 24.06 -50.19 23.30
N ASN A 16 25.03 -49.29 23.40
CA ASN A 16 24.77 -47.85 23.38
C ASN A 16 24.51 -47.46 21.92
N ALA A 17 23.26 -47.55 21.50
CA ALA A 17 22.76 -46.68 20.45
C ALA A 17 22.09 -45.52 21.20
N GLU A 18 22.75 -44.37 21.19
CA GLU A 18 22.15 -43.13 21.68
C GLU A 18 20.87 -42.88 20.87
N ASP A 19 19.75 -42.77 21.59
CA ASP A 19 18.52 -42.16 21.12
C ASP A 19 18.89 -40.82 20.48
N SER A 20 18.84 -40.75 19.15
CA SER A 20 18.69 -39.47 18.49
C SER A 20 17.27 -39.00 18.84
N PRO A 21 17.10 -37.81 19.46
CA PRO A 21 15.76 -37.31 19.70
C PRO A 21 15.04 -37.20 18.36
N PRO A 22 13.69 -37.34 18.32
CA PRO A 22 12.97 -37.05 17.10
C PRO A 22 13.34 -35.64 16.68
N VAL A 23 13.75 -35.47 15.42
CA VAL A 23 13.78 -34.14 14.80
C VAL A 23 12.37 -33.60 14.98
N THR A 24 12.20 -32.67 15.91
CA THR A 24 10.98 -31.88 15.99
C THR A 24 10.92 -31.13 14.67
N GLU A 25 10.04 -31.55 13.77
CA GLU A 25 9.52 -30.67 12.72
C GLU A 25 9.13 -29.38 13.44
N ASN A 26 9.94 -28.33 13.32
CA ASN A 26 9.49 -27.01 13.74
C ASN A 26 8.39 -26.65 12.74
N PRO A 27 7.12 -26.53 13.17
CA PRO A 27 6.06 -26.15 12.25
C PRO A 27 6.40 -24.78 11.64
N THR A 28 6.15 -24.62 10.35
CA THR A 28 6.24 -23.32 9.68
C THR A 28 5.17 -22.39 10.28
N PRO A 29 5.54 -21.23 10.83
CA PRO A 29 4.60 -20.38 11.55
C PRO A 29 3.57 -19.76 10.61
N ASN A 30 2.42 -19.38 11.15
CA ASN A 30 1.47 -18.55 10.42
C ASN A 30 2.07 -17.17 10.14
N ILE A 31 1.57 -16.48 9.12
CA ILE A 31 2.04 -15.15 8.73
C ILE A 31 0.88 -14.16 8.81
N LEU A 32 0.98 -13.17 9.70
CA LEU A 32 0.13 -11.99 9.69
C LEU A 32 0.95 -10.83 9.10
N PHE A 33 0.63 -10.46 7.87
CA PHE A 33 1.26 -9.35 7.18
C PHE A 33 0.35 -8.11 7.20
N VAL A 34 0.80 -7.05 7.86
CA VAL A 34 0.08 -5.79 8.03
C VAL A 34 0.72 -4.72 7.17
N ILE A 35 -0.06 -4.10 6.29
CA ILE A 35 0.35 -2.97 5.46
C ILE A 35 -0.39 -1.72 5.93
N MET A 36 0.37 -0.65 6.20
CA MET A 36 -0.14 0.67 6.53
C MET A 36 -0.01 1.59 5.32
N ASP A 37 -1.12 2.20 4.91
CA ASP A 37 -1.17 3.12 3.77
C ASP A 37 -0.82 4.54 4.20
N ASP A 38 0.15 5.17 3.50
CA ASP A 38 0.64 6.54 3.75
C ASP A 38 1.29 6.80 5.12
N VAL A 39 1.75 5.73 5.77
CA VAL A 39 2.45 5.80 7.06
C VAL A 39 3.97 5.72 6.85
N GLY A 40 4.59 6.89 6.70
CA GLY A 40 6.04 7.05 6.66
C GLY A 40 6.68 6.92 8.04
N ILE A 41 8.00 6.70 8.05
CA ILE A 41 8.73 6.50 9.32
C ILE A 41 8.65 7.72 10.24
N ASP A 42 8.39 8.90 9.68
CA ASP A 42 8.27 10.19 10.37
C ASP A 42 7.07 10.25 11.31
N GLN A 43 6.10 9.35 11.17
CA GLN A 43 4.90 9.31 11.99
C GLN A 43 5.04 8.46 13.25
N LEU A 44 6.06 7.60 13.37
CA LEU A 44 6.15 6.61 14.46
C LEU A 44 7.20 6.96 15.53
N SER A 45 6.73 7.13 16.76
CA SER A 45 7.58 7.30 17.95
C SER A 45 8.39 6.07 18.33
N THR A 46 7.90 4.87 18.00
CA THR A 46 8.61 3.58 18.14
C THR A 46 9.91 3.53 17.34
N PHE A 47 10.02 4.37 16.30
CA PHE A 47 11.23 4.59 15.49
C PHE A 47 11.98 5.87 15.86
N GLY A 48 11.63 6.52 16.97
CA GLY A 48 12.28 7.75 17.44
C GLY A 48 11.83 9.02 16.72
N TYR A 49 10.83 8.94 15.83
CA TYR A 49 10.26 10.08 15.11
C TYR A 49 8.85 10.39 15.64
N GLY A 50 7.97 10.97 14.82
CA GLY A 50 6.59 11.27 15.21
C GLY A 50 6.29 12.75 15.48
N GLY A 51 7.23 13.65 15.18
CA GLY A 51 7.03 15.10 15.33
C GLY A 51 6.90 15.57 16.78
N ALA A 52 6.18 16.66 16.99
CA ALA A 52 5.96 17.23 18.32
C ALA A 52 4.97 16.39 19.16
N GLU A 53 3.93 15.89 18.51
CA GLU A 53 2.88 15.05 19.09
C GLU A 53 2.70 13.83 18.17
N PRO A 54 3.25 12.66 18.55
CA PRO A 54 3.07 11.42 17.80
C PRO A 54 1.70 10.77 18.09
N PRO A 55 1.11 10.04 17.13
CA PRO A 55 -0.03 9.18 17.43
C PRO A 55 0.34 8.14 18.49
N SER A 56 -0.62 7.80 19.35
CA SER A 56 -0.46 6.72 20.33
C SER A 56 -0.65 5.36 19.66
N MET A 57 0.40 4.54 19.64
CA MET A 57 0.40 3.23 18.95
C MET A 57 0.90 2.08 19.87
N PRO A 58 0.21 1.81 21.00
CA PRO A 58 0.65 0.79 21.96
C PRO A 58 0.69 -0.62 21.38
N THR A 59 -0.20 -0.98 20.44
CA THR A 59 -0.20 -2.32 19.82
C THR A 59 1.07 -2.51 18.99
N ILE A 60 1.37 -1.58 18.09
CA ILE A 60 2.59 -1.62 17.28
C ILE A 60 3.85 -1.51 18.15
N GLY A 61 3.78 -0.77 19.27
CA GLY A 61 4.83 -0.77 20.29
C GLY A 61 5.09 -2.17 20.87
N ALA A 62 4.04 -2.89 21.26
CA ALA A 62 4.16 -4.26 21.80
C ALA A 62 4.73 -5.25 20.76
N ILE A 63 4.32 -5.14 19.48
CA ILE A 63 4.89 -5.95 18.39
C ILE A 63 6.38 -5.65 18.21
N ALA A 64 6.77 -4.36 18.27
CA ALA A 64 8.17 -3.95 18.16
C ALA A 64 9.02 -4.46 19.33
N ASP A 65 8.50 -4.45 20.55
CA ASP A 65 9.17 -4.96 21.75
C ASP A 65 9.34 -6.48 21.72
N ALA A 66 8.40 -7.20 21.10
CA ALA A 66 8.48 -8.65 20.86
C ALA A 66 9.31 -9.02 19.61
N GLY A 67 9.81 -8.04 18.85
CA GLY A 67 10.42 -8.26 17.53
C GLY A 67 11.69 -7.47 17.27
N VAL A 68 11.94 -7.19 16.00
CA VAL A 68 13.05 -6.38 15.48
C VAL A 68 12.49 -5.20 14.69
N ARG A 69 12.99 -4.00 14.98
CA ARG A 69 12.70 -2.78 14.22
C ARG A 69 13.76 -2.56 13.13
N PHE A 70 13.36 -2.51 11.87
CA PHE A 70 14.25 -2.19 10.77
C PHE A 70 14.14 -0.69 10.44
N ARG A 71 15.13 0.07 10.92
CA ARG A 71 15.08 1.54 10.92
C ARG A 71 15.47 2.16 9.59
N ASN A 72 16.01 1.37 8.67
CA ASN A 72 16.53 1.83 7.39
C ASN A 72 15.87 1.07 6.22
N THR A 73 14.54 1.06 6.22
CA THR A 73 13.73 0.36 5.21
C THR A 73 13.24 1.34 4.16
N TRP A 74 13.50 1.05 2.88
CA TRP A 74 12.92 1.80 1.76
C TRP A 74 11.83 0.99 1.07
N SER A 75 10.77 1.68 0.67
CA SER A 75 9.77 1.19 -0.27
C SER A 75 9.85 1.99 -1.58
N MET A 76 8.81 1.91 -2.39
CA MET A 76 8.62 2.75 -3.58
C MET A 76 7.86 4.04 -3.25
N PRO A 77 7.85 5.03 -4.16
CA PRO A 77 7.27 6.34 -3.88
C PRO A 77 5.74 6.38 -3.75
N GLU A 78 5.02 5.38 -4.24
CA GLU A 78 3.55 5.34 -4.31
C GLU A 78 2.99 3.95 -3.98
N CYS A 79 1.66 3.90 -3.78
CA CYS A 79 0.91 2.74 -3.28
C CYS A 79 1.17 1.46 -4.10
N SER A 80 0.77 1.46 -5.38
CA SER A 80 0.87 0.29 -6.26
C SER A 80 2.31 -0.20 -6.49
N PRO A 81 3.31 0.65 -6.79
CA PRO A 81 4.68 0.16 -6.92
C PRO A 81 5.21 -0.41 -5.59
N GLY A 82 4.87 0.20 -4.44
CA GLY A 82 5.28 -0.31 -3.12
C GLY A 82 4.67 -1.68 -2.82
N ARG A 83 3.36 -1.81 -3.05
CA ARG A 83 2.60 -3.06 -2.87
C ARG A 83 3.07 -4.16 -3.83
N SER A 84 3.30 -3.82 -5.10
CA SER A 84 3.83 -4.77 -6.08
C SER A 84 5.17 -5.36 -5.64
N VAL A 85 6.08 -4.50 -5.18
CA VAL A 85 7.40 -4.92 -4.69
C VAL A 85 7.29 -5.82 -3.45
N LEU A 86 6.41 -5.47 -2.50
CA LEU A 86 6.13 -6.30 -1.33
C LEU A 86 5.62 -7.70 -1.68
N MET A 87 4.82 -7.79 -2.74
CA MET A 87 4.18 -9.06 -3.14
C MET A 87 5.00 -9.88 -4.12
N THR A 88 5.98 -9.30 -4.81
CA THR A 88 6.71 -10.01 -5.88
C THR A 88 8.21 -10.10 -5.63
N GLY A 89 8.76 -9.24 -4.74
CA GLY A 89 10.19 -9.11 -4.54
C GLY A 89 10.92 -8.47 -5.74
N ARG A 90 10.20 -7.84 -6.66
CA ARG A 90 10.72 -7.31 -7.93
C ARG A 90 10.43 -5.83 -8.07
N TYR A 91 11.45 -5.06 -8.47
CA TYR A 91 11.36 -3.61 -8.62
C TYR A 91 10.44 -3.18 -9.78
N PRO A 92 9.94 -1.93 -9.78
CA PRO A 92 9.07 -1.40 -10.83
C PRO A 92 9.57 -1.61 -12.26
N LEU A 93 10.89 -1.51 -12.50
CA LEU A 93 11.47 -1.80 -13.83
C LEU A 93 11.21 -3.23 -14.35
N ARG A 94 10.84 -4.17 -13.47
CA ARG A 94 10.53 -5.57 -13.80
C ARG A 94 9.04 -5.85 -13.86
N THR A 95 8.23 -5.09 -13.14
CA THR A 95 6.78 -5.29 -13.04
C THR A 95 5.97 -4.33 -13.90
N ASN A 96 6.58 -3.25 -14.42
CA ASN A 96 5.94 -2.16 -15.16
C ASN A 96 4.85 -1.40 -14.38
N ILE A 97 4.88 -1.49 -13.04
CA ILE A 97 3.99 -0.76 -12.13
C ILE A 97 4.82 0.36 -11.53
N TYR A 98 4.70 1.56 -12.06
CA TYR A 98 5.54 2.72 -11.68
C TYR A 98 4.77 3.78 -10.88
N GLN A 99 3.44 3.71 -10.91
CA GLN A 99 2.52 4.70 -10.38
C GLN A 99 1.31 4.00 -9.74
N ALA A 100 0.56 4.72 -8.90
CA ALA A 100 -0.77 4.31 -8.46
C ALA A 100 -1.65 3.89 -9.65
N ILE A 101 -2.14 2.64 -9.63
CA ILE A 101 -2.94 2.08 -10.73
C ILE A 101 -4.32 2.76 -10.77
N GLY A 102 -4.64 3.34 -11.92
CA GLY A 102 -5.91 3.99 -12.23
C GLY A 102 -6.76 3.23 -13.26
N PRO A 103 -8.01 3.67 -13.50
CA PRO A 103 -8.94 3.00 -14.41
C PRO A 103 -8.51 3.03 -15.90
N ASN A 104 -7.56 3.90 -16.26
CA ASN A 104 -7.05 4.02 -17.63
C ASN A 104 -5.75 3.24 -17.87
N ASP A 105 -5.16 2.66 -16.82
CA ASP A 105 -3.91 1.92 -16.94
C ASP A 105 -4.17 0.55 -17.55
N LEU A 106 -3.34 0.16 -18.52
CA LEU A 106 -3.41 -1.13 -19.19
C LEU A 106 -2.98 -2.27 -18.26
N ALA A 107 -3.36 -3.50 -18.59
CA ALA A 107 -3.02 -4.69 -17.80
C ALA A 107 -1.50 -4.86 -17.61
N ASN A 108 -0.69 -4.40 -18.57
CA ASN A 108 0.78 -4.43 -18.50
C ASN A 108 1.35 -3.54 -17.38
N SER A 109 0.58 -2.60 -16.83
CA SER A 109 0.94 -1.80 -15.65
C SER A 109 0.17 -2.23 -14.40
N GLN A 110 -0.24 -3.49 -14.37
CA GLN A 110 -0.88 -4.14 -13.24
C GLN A 110 -0.13 -5.44 -12.90
N THR A 111 -0.46 -6.08 -11.78
CA THR A 111 0.23 -7.30 -11.37
C THR A 111 -0.14 -8.42 -12.31
N ASP A 112 0.88 -8.87 -13.05
CA ASP A 112 0.75 -9.92 -14.04
C ASP A 112 0.27 -11.24 -13.40
N PRO A 113 -0.80 -11.84 -13.94
CA PRO A 113 -1.32 -13.11 -13.47
C PRO A 113 -0.37 -14.29 -13.48
N GLU A 114 0.74 -14.25 -14.21
CA GLU A 114 1.74 -15.32 -14.23
C GLU A 114 2.90 -15.05 -13.25
N GLN A 115 2.99 -13.84 -12.69
CA GLN A 115 3.99 -13.55 -11.67
C GLN A 115 3.78 -14.37 -10.38
N ILE A 116 4.91 -14.78 -9.79
CA ILE A 116 4.98 -15.41 -8.48
C ILE A 116 4.80 -14.33 -7.42
N THR A 117 3.57 -14.19 -6.93
CA THR A 117 3.25 -13.35 -5.78
C THR A 117 3.57 -14.06 -4.47
N ALA A 118 3.58 -13.36 -3.33
CA ALA A 118 3.79 -13.94 -2.01
C ALA A 118 2.80 -15.09 -1.72
N ALA A 119 1.54 -14.93 -2.13
CA ALA A 119 0.53 -15.97 -1.95
C ALA A 119 0.83 -17.24 -2.77
N LYS A 120 1.24 -17.08 -4.04
CA LYS A 120 1.65 -18.20 -4.91
C LYS A 120 2.96 -18.82 -4.48
N LEU A 121 3.90 -18.02 -3.99
CA LEU A 121 5.18 -18.48 -3.46
C LEU A 121 4.94 -19.47 -2.31
N LEU A 122 4.01 -19.15 -1.41
CA LEU A 122 3.74 -19.94 -0.22
C LEU A 122 2.82 -21.16 -0.45
N GLU A 123 2.09 -21.21 -1.57
CA GLU A 123 1.14 -22.29 -1.87
C GLU A 123 1.81 -23.69 -1.89
N PRO A 124 2.97 -23.92 -2.54
CA PRO A 124 3.66 -25.21 -2.50
C PRO A 124 4.08 -25.67 -1.09
N ALA A 125 4.24 -24.73 -0.15
CA ALA A 125 4.52 -25.02 1.26
C ALA A 125 3.25 -25.28 2.09
N GLY A 126 2.08 -25.30 1.47
CA GLY A 126 0.80 -25.65 2.10
C GLY A 126 0.09 -24.49 2.79
N TYR A 127 0.52 -23.24 2.56
CA TYR A 127 -0.18 -22.07 3.09
C TYR A 127 -1.53 -21.87 2.40
N THR A 128 -2.54 -21.53 3.21
CA THR A 128 -3.77 -20.90 2.70
C THR A 128 -3.67 -19.38 2.89
N SER A 129 -3.90 -18.61 1.82
CA SER A 129 -3.65 -17.16 1.81
C SER A 129 -4.96 -16.36 1.68
N ALA A 130 -5.11 -15.33 2.50
CA ALA A 130 -6.23 -14.39 2.44
C ALA A 130 -5.77 -12.93 2.56
N MET A 131 -6.49 -12.02 1.90
CA MET A 131 -6.26 -10.57 1.99
C MET A 131 -7.54 -9.82 2.38
N PHE A 132 -7.40 -8.89 3.32
CA PHE A 132 -8.47 -8.05 3.84
C PHE A 132 -8.10 -6.57 3.67
N GLY A 133 -8.94 -5.79 2.98
CA GLY A 133 -8.74 -4.35 2.77
C GLY A 133 -8.25 -3.95 1.37
N LYS A 134 -7.35 -2.97 1.30
CA LYS A 134 -6.87 -2.35 0.06
C LYS A 134 -6.06 -3.34 -0.79
N PHE A 135 -6.44 -3.54 -2.04
CA PHE A 135 -5.67 -4.35 -2.98
C PHE A 135 -4.62 -3.52 -3.73
N HIS A 136 -5.08 -2.68 -4.67
CA HIS A 136 -4.29 -1.75 -5.50
C HIS A 136 -3.11 -2.37 -6.26
N LEU A 137 -3.21 -3.66 -6.58
CA LEU A 137 -2.30 -4.42 -7.43
C LEU A 137 -2.85 -4.57 -8.87
N ALA A 138 -4.13 -4.25 -9.07
CA ALA A 138 -4.84 -4.24 -10.34
C ALA A 138 -6.08 -3.34 -10.25
N GLN A 139 -6.77 -3.13 -11.37
CA GLN A 139 -8.07 -2.47 -11.51
C GLN A 139 -9.00 -3.32 -12.39
N ALA A 140 -10.31 -3.13 -12.28
CA ALA A 140 -11.26 -4.00 -12.97
C ALA A 140 -11.44 -3.66 -14.46
N GLU A 141 -11.20 -2.41 -14.85
CA GLU A 141 -11.55 -1.85 -16.17
C GLU A 141 -10.70 -2.41 -17.32
N ASN A 142 -9.38 -2.54 -17.11
CA ASN A 142 -8.43 -3.01 -18.12
C ASN A 142 -7.62 -4.21 -17.59
N ASN A 143 -8.31 -5.22 -17.10
CA ASN A 143 -7.69 -6.45 -16.59
C ASN A 143 -8.54 -7.66 -16.96
N GLU A 144 -7.94 -8.70 -17.51
CA GLU A 144 -8.64 -9.88 -18.00
C GLU A 144 -9.37 -10.69 -16.91
N ALA A 145 -9.06 -10.46 -15.63
CA ALA A 145 -9.76 -11.06 -14.49
C ALA A 145 -10.69 -10.09 -13.76
N GLY A 146 -10.72 -8.81 -14.11
CA GLY A 146 -11.55 -7.79 -13.47
C GLY A 146 -11.43 -7.82 -11.94
N ASN A 147 -12.56 -7.91 -11.23
CA ASN A 147 -12.58 -8.02 -9.76
C ASN A 147 -12.10 -9.40 -9.22
N GLY A 148 -11.88 -10.38 -10.10
CA GLY A 148 -11.34 -11.70 -9.76
C GLY A 148 -9.81 -11.74 -9.64
N THR A 149 -9.08 -10.66 -9.96
CA THR A 149 -7.61 -10.64 -9.94
C THR A 149 -7.00 -11.13 -8.63
N PRO A 150 -7.47 -10.76 -7.42
CA PRO A 150 -6.90 -11.29 -6.17
C PRO A 150 -6.82 -12.82 -6.12
N ALA A 151 -7.86 -13.51 -6.61
CA ALA A 151 -7.88 -14.97 -6.65
C ALA A 151 -6.94 -15.51 -7.73
N GLN A 152 -6.90 -14.88 -8.90
CA GLN A 152 -6.00 -15.25 -9.99
C GLN A 152 -4.52 -15.14 -9.59
N ILE A 153 -4.17 -14.15 -8.78
CA ILE A 153 -2.80 -13.92 -8.32
C ILE A 153 -2.48 -14.58 -6.97
N GLY A 154 -3.32 -15.50 -6.49
CA GLY A 154 -2.97 -16.47 -5.43
C GLY A 154 -3.71 -16.34 -4.10
N TRP A 155 -4.52 -15.30 -3.87
CA TRP A 155 -5.29 -15.21 -2.62
C TRP A 155 -6.56 -16.04 -2.70
N ASN A 156 -6.64 -17.12 -1.90
CA ASN A 156 -7.81 -17.99 -1.84
C ASN A 156 -9.08 -17.25 -1.36
N ASN A 157 -8.89 -16.24 -0.52
CA ASN A 157 -9.94 -15.36 -0.04
C ASN A 157 -9.51 -13.89 -0.16
N PHE A 158 -10.40 -13.06 -0.68
CA PHE A 158 -10.27 -11.61 -0.66
C PHE A 158 -11.55 -10.99 -0.12
N TYR A 159 -11.42 -9.98 0.72
CA TYR A 159 -12.52 -9.17 1.21
C TYR A 159 -12.04 -7.73 1.35
N GLY A 160 -12.46 -6.86 0.45
CA GLY A 160 -11.93 -5.51 0.40
C GLY A 160 -12.37 -4.79 -0.85
N TRP A 161 -11.51 -3.98 -1.44
CA TRP A 161 -11.80 -3.34 -2.72
C TRP A 161 -10.54 -3.30 -3.58
N ILE A 162 -10.77 -3.32 -4.89
CA ILE A 162 -9.70 -3.48 -5.87
C ILE A 162 -8.92 -2.18 -6.07
N SER A 163 -9.62 -1.04 -6.12
CA SER A 163 -9.04 0.27 -6.40
C SER A 163 -8.12 0.80 -5.28
N GLY A 164 -7.38 1.85 -5.62
CA GLY A 164 -6.31 2.38 -4.77
C GLY A 164 -6.67 3.35 -3.69
N GLU A 165 -7.77 4.06 -3.84
CA GLU A 165 -8.15 5.14 -2.94
C GLU A 165 -9.56 4.92 -2.40
N PRO A 166 -9.84 5.37 -1.17
CA PRO A 166 -11.21 5.60 -0.76
C PRO A 166 -11.87 6.57 -1.73
N GLY A 167 -13.17 6.38 -1.99
CA GLY A 167 -13.93 7.40 -2.73
C GLY A 167 -14.02 8.71 -1.93
N SER A 168 -14.48 9.77 -2.59
CA SER A 168 -14.62 11.09 -1.97
C SER A 168 -15.54 11.07 -0.73
N ILE A 169 -15.35 12.06 0.15
CA ILE A 169 -16.24 12.28 1.28
C ILE A 169 -17.61 12.73 0.77
N ASP A 170 -18.67 12.11 1.27
CA ASP A 170 -20.03 12.55 0.96
C ASP A 170 -20.42 13.79 1.76
N THR A 171 -20.21 14.96 1.17
CA THR A 171 -20.54 16.23 1.83
C THR A 171 -22.04 16.51 2.01
N THR A 172 -22.91 15.62 1.52
CA THR A 172 -24.38 15.68 1.70
C THR A 172 -24.88 14.89 2.91
N ALA A 173 -24.02 14.07 3.54
CA ALA A 173 -24.35 13.16 4.65
C ALA A 173 -25.48 12.16 4.32
N GLY A 174 -25.41 11.51 3.17
CA GLY A 174 -26.35 10.51 2.69
C GLY A 174 -27.55 11.11 1.96
N GLY A 175 -27.36 12.25 1.28
CA GLY A 175 -28.40 12.96 0.54
C GLY A 175 -29.29 13.89 1.37
N VAL A 176 -29.07 13.97 2.69
CA VAL A 176 -29.93 14.73 3.61
C VAL A 176 -29.69 16.24 3.59
N ALA A 177 -28.52 16.67 3.10
CA ALA A 177 -28.14 18.07 2.96
C ALA A 177 -27.64 18.41 1.55
N ALA A 178 -27.48 19.70 1.25
CA ALA A 178 -26.85 20.12 0.00
C ALA A 178 -25.36 19.74 -0.03
N ALA A 179 -24.81 19.52 -1.23
CA ALA A 179 -23.37 19.27 -1.40
C ALA A 179 -22.53 20.41 -0.80
N GLY A 180 -21.45 20.06 -0.12
CA GLY A 180 -20.56 20.97 0.61
C GLY A 180 -20.99 21.28 2.05
N THR A 181 -22.14 20.79 2.53
CA THR A 181 -22.66 21.14 3.88
C THR A 181 -21.85 20.49 5.00
N HIS A 182 -21.44 19.22 4.84
CA HIS A 182 -20.77 18.42 5.88
C HIS A 182 -19.40 17.94 5.40
N SER A 183 -18.35 18.74 5.59
CA SER A 183 -17.01 18.44 5.04
C SER A 183 -16.36 17.13 5.51
N CYS A 184 -16.83 16.54 6.61
CA CYS A 184 -16.37 15.25 7.13
C CYS A 184 -17.31 14.07 6.80
N GLY A 185 -18.38 14.30 6.04
CA GLY A 185 -19.28 13.22 5.59
C GLY A 185 -20.28 12.73 6.64
N TYR A 186 -20.45 13.46 7.73
CA TYR A 186 -21.48 13.18 8.75
C TYR A 186 -22.00 14.48 9.37
N ILE A 187 -23.18 14.40 9.99
CA ILE A 187 -23.78 15.53 10.70
C ILE A 187 -23.08 15.70 12.07
N PRO A 188 -22.44 16.85 12.34
CA PRO A 188 -21.74 17.05 13.60
C PRO A 188 -22.70 17.33 14.75
N ASP A 189 -22.15 17.47 15.96
CA ASP A 189 -22.87 17.85 17.18
C ASP A 189 -23.50 19.24 17.03
N GLU A 190 -24.63 19.51 17.71
CA GLU A 190 -25.38 20.77 17.61
C GLU A 190 -24.58 22.02 17.98
N THR A 191 -23.46 21.87 18.68
CA THR A 191 -22.54 22.97 18.98
C THR A 191 -21.73 23.43 17.77
N GLN A 192 -21.72 22.65 16.68
CA GLN A 192 -21.00 22.93 15.44
C GLN A 192 -21.96 23.39 14.33
N THR A 193 -21.41 24.09 13.33
CA THR A 193 -22.17 24.58 12.18
C THR A 193 -22.86 23.42 11.45
N ASN A 194 -24.16 23.58 11.16
CA ASN A 194 -25.01 22.55 10.55
C ASN A 194 -25.10 21.24 11.37
N GLY A 195 -24.80 21.29 12.67
CA GLY A 195 -24.93 20.12 13.55
C GLY A 195 -26.35 19.86 14.03
N ALA A 196 -26.55 18.67 14.61
CA ALA A 196 -27.83 18.26 15.18
C ALA A 196 -27.63 17.46 16.48
N TYR A 197 -28.50 17.73 17.46
CA TYR A 197 -28.51 17.01 18.74
C TYR A 197 -29.14 15.64 18.63
N SER A 198 -30.11 15.49 17.73
CA SER A 198 -30.88 14.25 17.57
C SER A 198 -31.26 14.01 16.13
N GLY A 199 -31.70 12.80 15.82
CA GLY A 199 -32.30 12.48 14.53
C GLY A 199 -32.72 11.03 14.39
N ALA A 200 -33.36 10.75 13.25
CA ALA A 200 -33.78 9.41 12.85
C ALA A 200 -32.66 8.77 11.99
N CYS A 201 -32.03 7.72 12.50
CA CYS A 201 -30.98 6.99 11.79
C CYS A 201 -31.57 5.82 11.02
N TYR A 202 -31.52 5.87 9.69
CA TYR A 202 -31.99 4.81 8.80
C TYR A 202 -30.81 3.95 8.36
N VAL A 203 -30.90 2.63 8.56
CA VAL A 203 -29.88 1.65 8.20
C VAL A 203 -30.46 0.72 7.14
N PRO A 204 -29.80 0.49 5.99
CA PRO A 204 -30.34 -0.34 4.93
C PRO A 204 -30.47 -1.81 5.38
N THR A 205 -31.48 -2.49 4.83
CA THR A 205 -31.74 -3.92 5.03
C THR A 205 -32.09 -4.55 3.68
N SER A 206 -32.13 -5.87 3.60
CA SER A 206 -32.50 -6.57 2.35
C SER A 206 -33.90 -6.20 1.81
N ASN A 207 -34.79 -5.64 2.65
CA ASN A 207 -36.18 -5.32 2.29
C ASN A 207 -36.58 -3.86 2.62
N GLY A 208 -35.63 -2.92 2.64
CA GLY A 208 -35.89 -1.50 2.93
C GLY A 208 -34.87 -0.95 3.93
N SER A 209 -35.32 -0.31 5.01
CA SER A 209 -34.44 0.14 6.09
C SER A 209 -35.03 -0.09 7.47
N GLN A 210 -34.15 -0.14 8.46
CA GLN A 210 -34.52 -0.08 9.87
C GLN A 210 -34.18 1.32 10.40
N CYS A 211 -35.11 1.91 11.15
CA CYS A 211 -34.89 3.22 11.77
C CYS A 211 -34.65 3.09 13.28
N THR A 212 -33.71 3.88 13.81
CA THR A 212 -33.51 4.09 15.25
C THR A 212 -33.33 5.58 15.53
N GLU A 213 -34.02 6.10 16.54
CA GLU A 213 -33.81 7.48 17.02
C GLU A 213 -32.53 7.56 17.83
N ILE A 214 -31.68 8.55 17.52
CA ILE A 214 -30.45 8.85 18.26
C ILE A 214 -30.62 10.23 18.88
N VAL A 215 -30.34 10.35 20.17
CA VAL A 215 -30.49 11.59 20.94
C VAL A 215 -29.22 11.85 21.75
N GLY A 216 -28.60 13.00 21.49
CA GLY A 216 -27.36 13.44 22.10
C GLY A 216 -26.13 12.72 21.60
N ALA A 217 -24.98 13.22 22.06
CA ALA A 217 -23.70 12.58 21.83
C ALA A 217 -23.61 11.22 22.56
N SER A 218 -22.76 10.32 22.04
CA SER A 218 -22.45 9.05 22.69
C SER A 218 -21.73 9.31 24.03
N ALA A 219 -21.57 8.28 24.86
CA ALA A 219 -20.80 8.38 26.09
C ALA A 219 -19.33 8.81 25.86
N LEU A 220 -18.82 8.61 24.64
CA LEU A 220 -17.46 8.97 24.20
C LEU A 220 -17.44 10.26 23.35
N GLY A 221 -18.59 10.93 23.21
CA GLY A 221 -18.70 12.22 22.54
C GLY A 221 -18.92 12.16 21.03
N ASP A 222 -19.28 11.01 20.45
CA ASP A 222 -19.63 10.95 19.02
C ASP A 222 -20.98 11.64 18.79
N SER A 223 -21.06 12.53 17.81
CA SER A 223 -22.33 13.17 17.44
C SER A 223 -23.38 12.15 17.02
N ALA A 224 -24.67 12.51 17.03
CA ALA A 224 -25.73 11.64 16.53
C ALA A 224 -25.46 11.19 15.08
N GLY A 225 -24.90 12.07 14.24
CA GLY A 225 -24.54 11.75 12.86
C GLY A 225 -23.39 10.74 12.76
N LEU A 226 -22.34 10.92 13.57
CA LEU A 226 -21.21 10.01 13.61
C LEU A 226 -21.62 8.62 14.14
N GLN A 227 -22.45 8.57 15.18
CA GLN A 227 -23.05 7.33 15.68
C GLN A 227 -23.86 6.60 14.61
N CYS A 228 -24.62 7.34 13.80
CA CYS A 228 -25.44 6.75 12.75
C CYS A 228 -24.59 6.18 11.61
N VAL A 229 -23.64 6.96 11.08
CA VAL A 229 -22.80 6.52 9.95
C VAL A 229 -21.87 5.37 10.34
N SER A 230 -21.40 5.33 11.60
CA SER A 230 -20.61 4.22 12.15
C SER A 230 -21.37 2.89 12.19
N ARG A 231 -22.70 2.95 12.26
CA ARG A 231 -23.60 1.79 12.19
C ARG A 231 -24.09 1.51 10.76
N GLY A 232 -23.47 2.15 9.76
CA GLY A 232 -23.82 2.06 8.34
C GLY A 232 -25.11 2.78 7.95
N GLY A 233 -25.62 3.68 8.80
CA GLY A 233 -26.86 4.41 8.54
C GLY A 233 -26.67 5.78 7.90
N VAL A 234 -27.81 6.42 7.63
CA VAL A 234 -27.95 7.83 7.23
C VAL A 234 -28.85 8.52 8.26
N LEU A 235 -28.36 9.60 8.87
CA LEU A 235 -29.11 10.35 9.88
C LEU A 235 -29.95 11.44 9.20
N VAL A 236 -31.26 11.44 9.44
CA VAL A 236 -32.12 12.59 9.17
C VAL A 236 -32.19 13.45 10.45
N PRO A 237 -31.58 14.65 10.45
CA PRO A 237 -31.45 15.46 11.66
C PRO A 237 -32.81 15.99 12.12
N ASP A 238 -32.98 16.11 13.44
CA ASP A 238 -34.17 16.65 14.11
C ASP A 238 -35.51 15.97 13.73
N ASP A 239 -35.43 14.74 13.19
CA ASP A 239 -36.57 13.92 12.82
C ASP A 239 -36.73 12.71 13.76
N ILE A 240 -37.90 12.08 13.70
CA ILE A 240 -38.25 10.85 14.41
C ILE A 240 -38.44 9.70 13.42
N CYS A 241 -38.42 8.46 13.91
CA CYS A 241 -38.52 7.33 13.00
C CYS A 241 -39.88 7.24 12.32
N GLN A 242 -39.85 7.15 10.99
CA GLN A 242 -41.02 6.97 10.14
C GLN A 242 -41.13 5.51 9.67
N SER A 243 -42.33 5.10 9.23
CA SER A 243 -42.56 3.75 8.71
C SER A 243 -41.93 3.52 7.33
N GLU A 244 -41.77 4.58 6.55
CA GLU A 244 -41.11 4.57 5.24
C GLU A 244 -39.82 5.36 5.32
N THR A 245 -38.84 4.97 4.50
CA THR A 245 -37.55 5.70 4.43
C THR A 245 -37.79 7.03 3.73
N PRO A 246 -37.39 8.17 4.32
CA PRO A 246 -37.53 9.47 3.69
C PRO A 246 -36.84 9.51 2.31
N PRO A 247 -37.45 10.10 1.27
CA PRO A 247 -36.92 10.06 -0.10
C PRO A 247 -35.52 10.66 -0.28
N GLN A 248 -35.09 11.54 0.63
CA GLN A 248 -33.76 12.15 0.59
C GLN A 248 -32.63 11.21 1.08
N VAL A 249 -32.97 10.14 1.81
CA VAL A 249 -31.98 9.18 2.29
C VAL A 249 -31.46 8.36 1.10
N ASN A 250 -30.17 8.50 0.83
CA ASN A 250 -29.50 7.79 -0.25
C ASN A 250 -28.48 6.79 0.31
N PHE A 251 -28.81 5.50 0.24
CA PHE A 251 -27.88 4.44 0.63
C PHE A 251 -26.82 4.13 -0.43
N ASP A 252 -26.99 4.61 -1.66
CA ASP A 252 -26.06 4.33 -2.76
C ASP A 252 -25.01 5.45 -2.93
N GLN A 253 -24.82 6.27 -1.90
CA GLN A 253 -23.81 7.33 -1.86
C GLN A 253 -22.52 6.82 -1.20
N VAL A 254 -21.40 6.85 -1.94
CA VAL A 254 -20.06 6.60 -1.40
C VAL A 254 -19.70 7.71 -0.40
N ASN A 255 -19.13 7.31 0.73
CA ASN A 255 -18.65 8.22 1.77
C ASN A 255 -17.36 7.66 2.37
N ALA A 256 -16.23 7.97 1.72
CA ALA A 256 -14.86 7.56 2.09
C ALA A 256 -14.79 6.33 3.04
N HIS A 257 -14.27 6.51 4.26
CA HIS A 257 -13.98 5.43 5.21
C HIS A 257 -15.23 4.82 5.88
N TYR A 258 -16.45 5.19 5.47
CA TYR A 258 -17.70 4.69 6.03
C TYR A 258 -18.62 3.96 5.06
N VAL A 259 -18.62 4.32 3.78
CA VAL A 259 -19.43 3.65 2.75
C VAL A 259 -18.59 3.53 1.51
N SER A 260 -18.25 2.30 1.15
CA SER A 260 -17.31 2.05 0.07
C SER A 260 -17.65 0.78 -0.72
N PRO A 261 -17.18 0.66 -1.97
CA PRO A 261 -17.26 -0.58 -2.72
C PRO A 261 -16.66 -1.75 -1.93
N LEU A 262 -17.28 -2.91 -2.04
CA LEU A 262 -16.80 -4.14 -1.43
C LEU A 262 -16.85 -5.27 -2.47
N VAL A 263 -15.69 -5.90 -2.66
CA VAL A 263 -15.45 -7.06 -3.51
C VAL A 263 -15.04 -8.22 -2.62
N ILE A 264 -15.65 -9.37 -2.84
CA ILE A 264 -15.37 -10.61 -2.12
C ILE A 264 -15.02 -11.70 -3.12
N ASN A 265 -13.81 -12.26 -3.01
CA ASN A 265 -13.43 -13.47 -3.73
C ASN A 265 -13.37 -14.62 -2.73
N ALA A 266 -14.18 -15.65 -2.94
CA ALA A 266 -14.18 -16.83 -2.08
C ALA A 266 -14.77 -18.02 -2.84
N ALA A 267 -14.18 -19.21 -2.64
CA ALA A 267 -14.69 -20.47 -3.20
C ALA A 267 -14.92 -20.46 -4.73
N GLY A 268 -14.11 -19.68 -5.46
CA GLY A 268 -14.22 -19.54 -6.93
C GLY A 268 -15.31 -18.57 -7.39
N GLU A 269 -15.96 -17.85 -6.49
CA GLU A 269 -16.93 -16.82 -6.80
C GLU A 269 -16.37 -15.42 -6.54
N VAL A 270 -16.78 -14.45 -7.36
CA VAL A 270 -16.51 -13.02 -7.20
C VAL A 270 -17.85 -12.33 -6.94
N LEU A 271 -17.97 -11.66 -5.81
CA LEU A 271 -19.15 -10.89 -5.43
C LEU A 271 -18.80 -9.41 -5.29
N GLU A 272 -19.48 -8.57 -6.05
CA GLU A 272 -19.52 -7.12 -5.87
C GLU A 272 -20.75 -6.77 -5.03
N ALA A 273 -20.53 -6.34 -3.79
CA ALA A 273 -21.62 -5.93 -2.93
C ALA A 273 -22.08 -4.51 -3.32
N PRO A 274 -23.40 -4.26 -3.46
CA PRO A 274 -23.90 -2.91 -3.68
C PRO A 274 -23.58 -2.03 -2.47
N LEU A 275 -23.51 -0.71 -2.66
CA LEU A 275 -23.19 0.24 -1.57
C LEU A 275 -24.20 0.21 -0.42
N SER A 276 -25.43 -0.21 -0.68
CA SER A 276 -26.48 -0.44 0.32
C SER A 276 -26.29 -1.74 1.14
N ASP A 277 -25.34 -2.61 0.80
CA ASP A 277 -25.02 -3.80 1.58
C ASP A 277 -24.28 -3.42 2.87
N MET A 278 -24.82 -3.85 4.00
CA MET A 278 -24.28 -3.54 5.33
C MET A 278 -22.84 -4.01 5.55
N ARG A 279 -22.38 -5.00 4.80
CA ARG A 279 -20.99 -5.49 4.86
C ARG A 279 -19.96 -4.45 4.44
N GLY A 280 -20.35 -3.48 3.60
CA GLY A 280 -19.51 -2.38 3.12
C GLY A 280 -19.78 -1.04 3.82
N ARG A 281 -20.54 -1.03 4.94
CA ARG A 281 -20.98 0.19 5.63
C ARG A 281 -20.57 0.19 7.11
N GLY A 282 -19.87 1.23 7.54
CA GLY A 282 -19.25 1.37 8.85
C GLY A 282 -17.76 1.75 8.72
N TRP A 283 -17.09 1.98 9.85
CA TRP A 283 -15.67 2.37 9.82
C TRP A 283 -14.83 1.28 9.15
N ARG A 284 -14.05 1.68 8.14
CA ARG A 284 -13.40 0.76 7.21
C ARG A 284 -12.39 -0.18 7.89
N SER A 285 -11.53 0.32 8.78
CA SER A 285 -10.59 -0.54 9.51
C SER A 285 -11.31 -1.62 10.34
N THR A 286 -12.48 -1.31 10.89
CA THR A 286 -13.31 -2.26 11.63
C THR A 286 -13.87 -3.35 10.71
N ILE A 287 -14.31 -2.99 9.51
CA ILE A 287 -14.81 -3.94 8.50
C ILE A 287 -13.69 -4.92 8.09
N GLU A 288 -12.51 -4.40 7.77
CA GLU A 288 -11.33 -5.19 7.38
C GLU A 288 -10.93 -6.16 8.49
N VAL A 289 -10.85 -5.67 9.73
CA VAL A 289 -10.46 -6.50 10.88
C VAL A 289 -11.52 -7.52 11.26
N ASN A 290 -12.81 -7.19 11.15
CA ASN A 290 -13.88 -8.18 11.38
C ASN A 290 -13.77 -9.38 10.44
N ALA A 291 -13.59 -9.11 9.14
CA ALA A 291 -13.43 -10.17 8.14
C ALA A 291 -12.17 -11.01 8.39
N ALA A 292 -11.06 -10.38 8.77
CA ALA A 292 -9.83 -11.08 9.12
C ALA A 292 -9.97 -11.94 10.38
N ILE A 293 -10.61 -11.43 11.45
CA ILE A 293 -10.87 -12.19 12.69
C ILE A 293 -11.74 -13.42 12.39
N GLU A 294 -12.82 -13.25 11.63
CA GLU A 294 -13.71 -14.36 11.25
C GLU A 294 -12.93 -15.45 10.51
N TRP A 295 -12.14 -15.06 9.52
CA TRP A 295 -11.37 -16.00 8.71
C TRP A 295 -10.27 -16.71 9.52
N ILE A 296 -9.46 -15.98 10.29
CA ILE A 296 -8.39 -16.56 11.13
C ILE A 296 -8.99 -17.54 12.15
N ASN A 297 -10.10 -17.19 12.80
CA ASN A 297 -10.75 -18.08 13.75
C ASN A 297 -11.32 -19.34 13.09
N ALA A 298 -11.85 -19.25 11.87
CA ALA A 298 -12.29 -20.42 11.10
C ALA A 298 -11.11 -21.35 10.73
N ARG A 299 -9.91 -20.80 10.50
CA ARG A 299 -8.68 -21.54 10.18
C ARG A 299 -8.14 -22.37 11.33
N LYS A 300 -8.39 -22.02 12.60
CA LYS A 300 -7.95 -22.79 13.79
C LYS A 300 -8.37 -24.27 13.79
N SER A 301 -9.42 -24.60 13.05
CA SER A 301 -9.95 -25.96 12.92
C SER A 301 -9.42 -26.74 11.70
N GLN A 302 -8.56 -26.12 10.89
CA GLN A 302 -8.07 -26.63 9.61
C GLN A 302 -6.56 -26.88 9.69
N PRO A 303 -6.03 -27.92 9.02
CA PRO A 303 -4.59 -28.17 8.99
C PRO A 303 -3.86 -27.19 8.08
N GLY A 304 -2.56 -27.07 8.31
CA GLY A 304 -1.65 -26.27 7.49
C GLY A 304 -1.55 -24.80 7.92
N PRO A 305 -0.42 -24.15 7.61
CA PRO A 305 -0.21 -22.75 7.96
C PRO A 305 -1.12 -21.84 7.13
N TRP A 306 -1.23 -20.58 7.55
CA TRP A 306 -1.95 -19.56 6.80
C TRP A 306 -1.16 -18.26 6.70
N MET A 307 -1.43 -17.50 5.63
CA MET A 307 -1.01 -16.12 5.46
C MET A 307 -2.24 -15.22 5.44
N THR A 308 -2.31 -14.27 6.37
CA THR A 308 -3.29 -13.19 6.35
C THR A 308 -2.58 -11.89 5.97
N THR A 309 -2.98 -11.27 4.86
CA THR A 309 -2.59 -9.90 4.53
C THR A 309 -3.68 -8.94 5.00
N LEU A 310 -3.43 -8.22 6.09
CA LEU A 310 -4.28 -7.12 6.56
C LEU A 310 -3.77 -5.82 5.95
N SER A 311 -4.46 -5.36 4.93
CA SER A 311 -4.04 -4.24 4.11
C SER A 311 -4.91 -3.03 4.41
N PHE A 312 -4.56 -2.28 5.45
CA PHE A 312 -5.33 -1.10 5.83
C PHE A 312 -5.26 -0.05 4.73
N SER A 313 -6.37 0.67 4.54
CA SER A 313 -6.40 1.90 3.74
C SER A 313 -6.42 3.17 4.56
N SER A 314 -6.81 3.09 5.83
CA SER A 314 -6.52 4.15 6.76
C SER A 314 -5.00 4.13 6.98
N VAL A 315 -4.27 5.22 6.73
CA VAL A 315 -4.70 6.62 6.86
C VAL A 315 -4.67 7.43 5.56
N HIS A 316 -4.82 6.77 4.41
CA HIS A 316 -4.91 7.44 3.11
C HIS A 316 -6.02 8.50 3.10
N LYS A 317 -5.78 9.59 2.36
CA LYS A 317 -6.78 10.63 2.12
C LYS A 317 -7.98 10.10 1.29
N PRO A 318 -9.18 10.70 1.40
CA PRO A 318 -9.56 11.81 2.27
C PRO A 318 -9.48 11.47 3.77
N LEU A 319 -9.20 12.47 4.61
CA LEU A 319 -9.17 12.27 6.06
C LEU A 319 -10.56 12.39 6.64
N GLN A 320 -10.93 11.42 7.47
CA GLN A 320 -12.25 11.35 8.07
C GLN A 320 -12.14 10.93 9.54
N GLN A 321 -13.01 11.48 10.38
CA GLN A 321 -12.99 11.21 11.81
C GLN A 321 -13.36 9.73 12.09
N PRO A 322 -12.50 8.97 12.80
CA PRO A 322 -12.85 7.63 13.28
C PRO A 322 -13.87 7.67 14.44
N PRO A 323 -14.58 6.56 14.71
CA PRO A 323 -15.39 6.42 15.91
C PRO A 323 -14.57 6.61 17.20
N ALA A 324 -15.11 7.35 18.19
CA ALA A 324 -14.36 7.67 19.41
C ALA A 324 -13.96 6.45 20.25
N GLU A 325 -14.66 5.32 20.10
CA GLU A 325 -14.30 4.06 20.77
C GLU A 325 -12.98 3.44 20.31
N LEU A 326 -12.49 3.84 19.13
CA LEU A 326 -11.20 3.40 18.60
C LEU A 326 -10.05 4.33 19.00
N LEU A 327 -10.35 5.46 19.65
CA LEU A 327 -9.39 6.51 19.95
C LEU A 327 -8.99 6.50 21.43
N PRO A 328 -7.78 6.96 21.77
CA PRO A 328 -7.41 7.25 23.14
C PRO A 328 -8.38 8.28 23.77
N SER A 329 -8.59 8.16 25.08
CA SER A 329 -9.51 9.02 25.80
C SER A 329 -9.18 10.50 25.62
N GLY A 330 -10.18 11.29 25.21
CA GLY A 330 -10.09 12.75 25.07
C GLY A 330 -9.74 13.23 23.66
N ILE A 331 -9.19 12.37 22.79
CA ILE A 331 -8.79 12.75 21.43
C ILE A 331 -9.96 13.24 20.59
N ASN A 332 -11.12 12.60 20.71
CA ASN A 332 -12.32 13.01 19.99
C ASN A 332 -12.70 14.49 20.24
N ALA A 333 -12.43 15.03 21.43
CA ALA A 333 -12.71 16.42 21.77
C ALA A 333 -11.75 17.44 21.11
N GLU A 334 -10.62 16.97 20.56
CA GLU A 334 -9.65 17.78 19.82
C GLU A 334 -10.00 17.87 18.33
N LEU A 335 -10.84 16.95 17.84
CA LEU A 335 -11.28 16.89 16.45
C LEU A 335 -12.46 17.84 16.24
N ASN A 336 -12.53 18.42 15.04
CA ASN A 336 -13.68 19.21 14.62
C ASN A 336 -14.21 18.75 13.26
N SER A 337 -15.45 19.15 12.95
CA SER A 337 -16.17 18.71 11.76
C SER A 337 -15.73 19.37 10.45
N ASN A 338 -14.60 20.10 10.45
CA ASN A 338 -13.97 20.66 9.26
C ASN A 338 -12.75 19.83 8.82
N CYS A 339 -12.98 18.76 8.07
CA CYS A 339 -11.93 17.86 7.59
C CYS A 339 -11.03 18.50 6.50
N ALA A 340 -11.43 19.66 5.96
CA ALA A 340 -10.62 20.43 5.03
C ALA A 340 -9.62 21.38 5.72
N ASN A 341 -9.73 21.60 7.03
CA ASN A 341 -8.85 22.51 7.76
C ASN A 341 -7.46 21.91 7.99
N LEU A 342 -6.40 22.56 7.48
CA LEU A 342 -5.02 22.03 7.53
C LEU A 342 -4.51 21.67 8.95
N PRO A 343 -4.65 22.52 9.99
CA PRO A 343 -4.33 22.10 11.36
C PRO A 343 -5.09 20.85 11.81
N ASN A 344 -6.40 20.79 11.53
CA ASN A 344 -7.24 19.63 11.88
C ASN A 344 -6.81 18.36 11.14
N GLN A 345 -6.38 18.47 9.88
CA GLN A 345 -5.95 17.32 9.08
C GLN A 345 -4.80 16.53 9.72
N ARG A 346 -3.83 17.20 10.36
CA ARG A 346 -2.74 16.48 11.04
C ARG A 346 -3.25 15.67 12.22
N ARG A 347 -4.11 16.26 13.07
CA ARG A 347 -4.68 15.54 14.21
C ARG A 347 -5.64 14.43 13.78
N LEU A 348 -6.43 14.67 12.72
CA LEU A 348 -7.28 13.64 12.11
C LEU A 348 -6.46 12.46 11.59
N SER A 349 -5.35 12.73 10.89
CA SER A 349 -4.44 11.67 10.44
C SER A 349 -3.90 10.87 11.62
N ASP A 350 -3.48 11.52 12.71
CA ASP A 350 -3.02 10.83 13.91
C ASP A 350 -4.15 9.99 14.55
N ALA A 351 -5.38 10.51 14.62
CA ALA A 351 -6.53 9.76 15.13
C ALA A 351 -6.86 8.54 14.27
N MET A 352 -6.72 8.64 12.95
CA MET A 352 -6.89 7.49 12.06
C MET A 352 -5.78 6.43 12.28
N ILE A 353 -4.54 6.85 12.57
CA ILE A 353 -3.43 5.93 12.91
C ILE A 353 -3.71 5.24 14.25
N GLU A 354 -4.19 6.00 15.25
CA GLU A 354 -4.59 5.49 16.55
C GLU A 354 -5.74 4.47 16.43
N ALA A 355 -6.74 4.74 15.59
CA ALA A 355 -7.84 3.82 15.34
C ALA A 355 -7.38 2.52 14.67
N MET A 356 -6.45 2.61 13.70
CA MET A 356 -5.82 1.45 13.07
C MET A 356 -5.05 0.61 14.09
N ASP A 357 -4.29 1.24 15.00
CA ASP A 357 -3.54 0.53 16.07
C ASP A 357 -4.49 -0.18 17.06
N THR A 358 -5.62 0.46 17.41
CA THR A 358 -6.67 -0.15 18.24
C THR A 358 -7.29 -1.37 17.56
N GLU A 359 -7.63 -1.27 16.28
CA GLU A 359 -8.21 -2.38 15.50
C GLU A 359 -7.22 -3.54 15.31
N LEU A 360 -5.94 -3.24 15.08
CA LEU A 360 -4.90 -4.27 15.07
C LEU A 360 -4.80 -4.98 16.42
N GLY A 361 -4.86 -4.23 17.53
CA GLY A 361 -4.83 -4.81 18.88
C GLY A 361 -6.01 -5.74 19.11
N ARG A 362 -7.21 -5.33 18.67
CA ARG A 362 -8.42 -6.15 18.72
C ARG A 362 -8.27 -7.43 17.92
N LEU A 363 -7.74 -7.37 16.70
CA LEU A 363 -7.45 -8.55 15.89
C LEU A 363 -6.57 -9.55 16.64
N LEU A 364 -5.45 -9.08 17.18
CA LEU A 364 -4.48 -9.96 17.86
C LEU A 364 -5.13 -10.64 19.08
N VAL A 365 -5.96 -9.93 19.83
CA VAL A 365 -6.65 -10.47 21.02
C VAL A 365 -7.76 -11.44 20.63
N GLU A 366 -8.66 -11.07 19.73
CA GLU A 366 -9.81 -11.90 19.35
C GLU A 366 -9.41 -13.17 18.57
N THR A 367 -8.27 -13.14 17.88
CA THR A 367 -7.67 -14.32 17.24
C THR A 367 -6.78 -15.12 18.18
N GLY A 368 -6.48 -14.62 19.38
CA GLY A 368 -5.62 -15.30 20.36
C GLY A 368 -4.13 -15.30 20.01
N ILE A 369 -3.71 -14.44 19.07
CA ILE A 369 -2.29 -14.20 18.77
C ILE A 369 -1.63 -13.44 19.93
N ALA A 370 -2.36 -12.51 20.57
CA ALA A 370 -1.93 -11.79 21.76
C ALA A 370 -2.98 -11.87 22.88
N GLN A 371 -2.59 -11.45 24.08
CA GLN A 371 -3.48 -11.34 25.23
C GLN A 371 -3.53 -9.89 25.72
N ALA A 372 -4.72 -9.40 26.04
CA ALA A 372 -4.89 -8.11 26.70
C ALA A 372 -4.63 -8.21 28.20
N GLN A 373 -3.90 -7.25 28.75
CA GLN A 373 -3.73 -7.07 30.18
C GLN A 373 -4.85 -6.18 30.76
N SER A 374 -4.99 -6.18 32.09
CA SER A 374 -6.02 -5.39 32.77
C SER A 374 -5.87 -3.87 32.61
N ASP A 375 -4.68 -3.40 32.25
CA ASP A 375 -4.38 -1.99 31.99
C ASP A 375 -4.50 -1.61 30.50
N GLY A 376 -4.93 -2.55 29.65
CA GLY A 376 -5.11 -2.36 28.21
C GLY A 376 -3.85 -2.62 27.37
N SER A 377 -2.69 -2.87 27.98
CA SER A 377 -1.49 -3.26 27.23
C SER A 377 -1.60 -4.70 26.70
N LEU A 378 -0.81 -5.03 25.67
CA LEU A 378 -0.83 -6.34 25.02
C LEU A 378 0.41 -7.15 25.40
N ILE A 379 0.20 -8.44 25.70
CA ILE A 379 1.25 -9.46 25.75
C ILE A 379 1.18 -10.24 24.44
N TYR A 380 2.18 -10.07 23.60
CA TYR A 380 2.38 -10.89 22.42
C TYR A 380 3.60 -11.80 22.65
N ASP A 381 3.38 -13.12 22.63
CA ASP A 381 4.42 -14.15 22.73
C ASP A 381 4.46 -14.92 21.40
N PRO A 382 5.39 -14.59 20.48
CA PRO A 382 5.45 -15.20 19.16
C PRO A 382 5.66 -16.72 19.18
N ALA A 383 6.35 -17.23 20.21
CA ALA A 383 6.60 -18.67 20.36
C ALA A 383 5.34 -19.42 20.80
N ALA A 384 4.49 -18.78 21.62
CA ALA A 384 3.22 -19.36 22.04
C ALA A 384 2.14 -19.28 20.95
N SER A 385 2.13 -18.21 20.13
CA SER A 385 1.12 -18.01 19.09
C SER A 385 1.43 -18.72 17.77
N ASP A 386 2.69 -19.16 17.57
CA ASP A 386 3.19 -19.73 16.31
C ASP A 386 2.80 -18.89 15.08
N THR A 387 2.98 -17.57 15.21
CA THR A 387 2.58 -16.58 14.21
C THR A 387 3.65 -15.52 14.12
N MET A 388 4.20 -15.31 12.92
CA MET A 388 5.04 -14.17 12.57
C MET A 388 4.16 -12.99 12.20
N VAL A 389 4.39 -11.84 12.83
CA VAL A 389 3.73 -10.57 12.53
C VAL A 389 4.73 -9.64 11.85
N VAL A 390 4.40 -9.20 10.64
CA VAL A 390 5.16 -8.23 9.85
C VAL A 390 4.31 -6.96 9.70
N VAL A 391 4.85 -5.80 10.09
CA VAL A 391 4.16 -4.51 9.95
C VAL A 391 5.03 -3.58 9.11
N ILE A 392 4.50 -3.07 8.00
CA ILE A 392 5.24 -2.15 7.11
C ILE A 392 4.34 -1.02 6.56
N GLY A 393 4.92 0.15 6.27
CA GLY A 393 4.32 1.15 5.39
C GLY A 393 4.54 0.83 3.90
N ASP A 394 3.58 1.10 3.03
CA ASP A 394 3.73 0.88 1.58
C ASP A 394 4.53 1.99 0.87
N ASN A 395 4.45 3.23 1.36
CA ASN A 395 5.25 4.38 0.94
C ASN A 395 5.40 5.39 2.08
N GLY A 396 6.17 6.45 1.85
CA GLY A 396 6.31 7.55 2.80
C GLY A 396 5.03 8.36 2.98
N SER A 397 5.00 9.24 3.98
CA SER A 397 3.81 10.04 4.29
C SER A 397 3.46 11.05 3.20
N PHE A 398 2.17 11.39 3.09
CA PHE A 398 1.69 12.32 2.08
C PHE A 398 1.76 13.79 2.53
N GLY A 399 2.50 14.60 1.78
CA GLY A 399 2.42 16.06 1.78
C GLY A 399 2.29 16.71 3.15
N ASN A 400 1.14 17.34 3.43
CA ASN A 400 0.91 18.09 4.66
C ASN A 400 0.82 17.24 5.95
N LEU A 401 0.75 15.91 5.81
CA LEU A 401 0.75 14.95 6.92
C LEU A 401 2.16 14.60 7.40
N VAL A 402 3.18 14.99 6.64
CA VAL A 402 4.59 14.83 7.01
C VAL A 402 4.91 15.58 8.31
N LYS A 403 5.61 14.90 9.22
CA LYS A 403 6.05 15.41 10.50
C LYS A 403 7.50 15.90 10.44
N ALA A 404 7.77 16.99 11.15
CA ALA A 404 9.13 17.52 11.24
C ALA A 404 10.09 16.49 11.89
N PRO A 405 11.37 16.42 11.47
CA PRO A 405 12.05 17.35 10.57
C PRO A 405 11.96 17.00 9.08
N PHE A 406 11.15 16.02 8.67
CA PHE A 406 10.99 15.58 7.28
C PHE A 406 10.42 16.67 6.36
N ASP A 407 10.53 16.47 5.05
CA ASP A 407 10.20 17.48 4.04
C ASP A 407 8.86 17.17 3.33
N PRO A 408 7.80 17.95 3.56
CA PRO A 408 6.48 17.73 2.95
C PRO A 408 6.46 17.92 1.43
N ASN A 409 7.43 18.63 0.84
CA ASN A 409 7.50 18.86 -0.61
C ASN A 409 8.26 17.74 -1.35
N ARG A 410 8.77 16.75 -0.60
CA ARG A 410 9.59 15.64 -1.09
C ARG A 410 9.08 14.32 -0.53
N ALA A 411 7.76 14.26 -0.37
CA ALA A 411 7.00 13.24 0.32
C ALA A 411 6.56 12.13 -0.64
N LYS A 412 5.49 11.38 -0.31
CA LYS A 412 4.84 10.43 -1.24
C LYS A 412 4.76 10.98 -2.68
N GLY A 413 5.01 10.11 -3.65
CA GLY A 413 5.11 10.45 -5.07
C GLY A 413 6.52 10.85 -5.52
N THR A 414 7.51 10.78 -4.63
CA THR A 414 8.91 11.13 -4.95
C THR A 414 9.91 10.11 -4.42
N ALA A 415 11.04 9.93 -5.11
CA ALA A 415 12.13 9.07 -4.65
C ALA A 415 12.97 9.65 -3.50
N TYR A 416 12.57 10.78 -2.88
CA TYR A 416 13.28 11.40 -1.76
C TYR A 416 13.03 10.67 -0.41
N GLN A 417 13.82 10.93 0.64
CA GLN A 417 13.71 10.19 1.93
C GLN A 417 12.29 10.20 2.48
N THR A 418 11.62 11.35 2.49
CA THR A 418 10.27 11.45 3.05
C THR A 418 9.26 10.62 2.25
N GLY A 419 9.49 10.39 0.95
CA GLY A 419 8.58 9.64 0.07
C GLY A 419 8.76 8.13 0.09
N VAL A 420 9.92 7.61 0.53
CA VAL A 420 10.25 6.18 0.41
C VAL A 420 10.66 5.52 1.72
N TRP A 421 10.96 6.29 2.77
CA TRP A 421 11.44 5.73 4.03
C TRP A 421 10.26 5.32 4.93
N VAL A 422 10.08 4.00 5.06
CA VAL A 422 8.92 3.38 5.73
C VAL A 422 9.34 2.68 7.02
N PRO A 423 8.44 2.57 8.02
CA PRO A 423 8.67 1.71 9.18
C PRO A 423 8.55 0.24 8.77
N LEU A 424 9.37 -0.63 9.36
CA LEU A 424 9.26 -2.08 9.24
C LEU A 424 9.54 -2.74 10.59
N ILE A 425 8.61 -3.59 11.03
CA ILE A 425 8.74 -4.41 12.24
C ILE A 425 8.50 -5.87 11.85
N VAL A 426 9.35 -6.76 12.33
CA VAL A 426 9.15 -8.21 12.23
C VAL A 426 9.25 -8.82 13.61
N ALA A 427 8.21 -9.50 14.03
CA ALA A 427 8.16 -10.26 15.27
C ALA A 427 7.72 -11.70 14.95
N GLY A 428 8.35 -12.70 15.56
CA GLY A 428 8.09 -14.09 15.20
C GLY A 428 8.93 -15.05 16.04
N PRO A 429 8.63 -16.37 16.01
CA PRO A 429 9.32 -17.36 16.83
C PRO A 429 10.82 -17.52 16.49
N MET A 430 11.26 -17.04 15.31
CA MET A 430 12.65 -17.05 14.88
C MET A 430 13.48 -15.85 15.40
N VAL A 431 12.85 -14.89 16.08
CA VAL A 431 13.53 -13.67 16.53
C VAL A 431 14.36 -13.95 17.78
N GLU A 432 15.67 -13.71 17.65
CA GLU A 432 16.62 -13.72 18.75
C GLU A 432 16.90 -12.30 19.25
N ALA A 433 16.96 -12.16 20.58
CA ALA A 433 17.11 -10.90 21.30
C ALA A 433 16.09 -9.81 20.85
N PRO A 434 14.79 -10.02 21.14
CA PRO A 434 13.73 -9.09 20.73
C PRO A 434 13.85 -7.71 21.40
N GLY A 435 13.15 -6.72 20.85
CA GLY A 435 13.17 -5.33 21.31
C GLY A 435 14.37 -4.54 20.79
N ARG A 436 15.16 -5.10 19.87
CA ARG A 436 16.31 -4.41 19.25
C ARG A 436 15.94 -3.70 17.95
N ALA A 437 16.93 -3.03 17.36
CA ALA A 437 16.83 -2.38 16.07
C ALA A 437 17.95 -2.82 15.14
N VAL A 438 17.66 -2.84 13.84
CA VAL A 438 18.62 -3.03 12.74
C VAL A 438 18.71 -1.71 11.99
N GLU A 439 19.94 -1.18 11.89
CA GLU A 439 20.24 0.10 11.23
C GLU A 439 20.68 -0.09 9.76
N HIS A 440 20.92 -1.33 9.34
CA HIS A 440 21.33 -1.70 7.99
C HIS A 440 20.19 -1.55 6.98
N MET A 441 20.56 -1.33 5.72
CA MET A 441 19.61 -1.10 4.64
C MET A 441 18.74 -2.33 4.38
N ILE A 442 17.44 -2.11 4.37
CA ILE A 442 16.41 -3.06 3.94
C ILE A 442 15.58 -2.42 2.83
N ASN A 443 15.12 -3.22 1.88
CA ASN A 443 14.12 -2.82 0.91
C ASN A 443 12.80 -3.56 1.15
N ALA A 444 11.67 -2.97 0.78
CA ALA A 444 10.37 -3.64 0.78
C ALA A 444 10.40 -4.97 0.01
N ALA A 445 11.24 -5.10 -1.04
CA ALA A 445 11.45 -6.35 -1.76
C ALA A 445 11.90 -7.50 -0.83
N ASP A 446 12.67 -7.20 0.21
CA ASP A 446 13.25 -8.17 1.14
C ASP A 446 12.17 -8.87 1.99
N VAL A 447 10.98 -8.26 2.12
CA VAL A 447 9.83 -8.86 2.82
C VAL A 447 9.28 -10.06 2.05
N PHE A 448 9.28 -10.03 0.71
CA PHE A 448 8.90 -11.18 -0.12
C PHE A 448 9.84 -12.37 0.12
N GLN A 449 11.15 -12.10 0.17
CA GLN A 449 12.17 -13.10 0.50
C GLN A 449 11.93 -13.70 1.89
N LEU A 450 11.63 -12.86 2.89
CA LEU A 450 11.34 -13.30 4.26
C LEU A 450 10.16 -14.29 4.32
N PHE A 451 9.10 -14.08 3.53
CA PHE A 451 7.97 -15.01 3.49
C PHE A 451 8.39 -16.39 2.97
N GLY A 452 9.12 -16.43 1.85
CA GLY A 452 9.65 -17.69 1.33
C GLY A 452 10.60 -18.40 2.29
N GLU A 453 11.51 -17.66 2.92
CA GLU A 453 12.45 -18.20 3.93
C GLU A 453 11.73 -18.79 5.13
N THR A 454 10.67 -18.12 5.60
CA THR A 454 9.84 -18.60 6.71
C THR A 454 9.13 -19.91 6.37
N ALA A 455 8.79 -20.10 5.09
CA ALA A 455 8.19 -21.33 4.57
C ALA A 455 9.23 -22.38 4.12
N GLY A 456 10.54 -22.11 4.26
CA GLY A 456 11.61 -23.02 3.85
C GLY A 456 11.83 -23.11 2.33
N ILE A 457 11.45 -22.07 1.59
CA ILE A 457 11.52 -22.01 0.12
C ILE A 457 12.82 -21.33 -0.33
N ASP A 458 13.48 -21.91 -1.33
CA ASP A 458 14.57 -21.26 -2.07
C ASP A 458 13.97 -20.27 -3.09
N VAL A 459 13.78 -19.03 -2.65
CA VAL A 459 13.10 -17.99 -3.42
C VAL A 459 13.77 -17.69 -4.77
N PRO A 460 15.11 -17.49 -4.87
CA PRO A 460 15.76 -17.31 -6.16
C PRO A 460 15.52 -18.46 -7.15
N ALA A 461 15.37 -19.70 -6.67
CA ALA A 461 15.06 -20.85 -7.52
C ALA A 461 13.57 -20.93 -7.90
N ALA A 462 12.68 -20.39 -7.08
CA ALA A 462 11.24 -20.43 -7.29
C ALA A 462 10.72 -19.34 -8.25
N VAL A 463 11.51 -18.31 -8.55
CA VAL A 463 11.10 -17.16 -9.39
C VAL A 463 11.88 -17.14 -10.71
N PRO A 464 11.28 -17.51 -11.86
CA PRO A 464 11.98 -17.72 -13.14
C PRO A 464 12.80 -16.52 -13.66
N ARG A 465 12.34 -15.28 -13.43
CA ARG A 465 13.03 -14.05 -13.88
C ARG A 465 13.78 -13.31 -12.77
N GLY A 466 14.15 -14.04 -11.72
CA GLY A 466 14.86 -13.53 -10.58
C GLY A 466 14.07 -12.54 -9.72
N VAL A 467 14.68 -12.20 -8.59
CA VAL A 467 14.16 -11.27 -7.58
C VAL A 467 15.22 -10.22 -7.26
N ASP A 468 14.79 -9.05 -6.80
CA ASP A 468 15.67 -7.99 -6.33
C ASP A 468 15.82 -8.00 -4.78
N SER A 469 15.19 -8.99 -4.15
CA SER A 469 15.15 -9.19 -2.71
C SER A 469 16.41 -9.85 -2.16
N VAL A 470 16.76 -9.49 -0.93
CA VAL A 470 17.87 -10.05 -0.14
C VAL A 470 17.31 -10.66 1.15
N SER A 471 17.99 -11.68 1.66
CA SER A 471 17.59 -12.40 2.88
C SER A 471 17.41 -11.47 4.08
N MET A 472 16.33 -11.67 4.84
CA MET A 472 16.10 -10.99 6.13
C MET A 472 16.35 -11.90 7.33
N GLN A 473 16.30 -13.22 7.14
CA GLN A 473 16.40 -14.20 8.22
C GLN A 473 17.67 -14.06 9.10
N PRO A 474 18.87 -13.75 8.56
CA PRO A 474 20.06 -13.52 9.40
C PRO A 474 19.88 -12.36 10.38
N TYR A 475 19.19 -11.29 9.99
CA TYR A 475 18.92 -10.17 10.88
C TYR A 475 17.94 -10.50 12.01
N LEU A 476 17.13 -11.56 11.88
CA LEU A 476 16.20 -12.00 12.92
C LEU A 476 16.89 -12.93 13.93
N SER A 477 17.77 -13.82 13.45
CA SER A 477 18.42 -14.87 14.26
C SER A 477 19.79 -14.47 14.81
N THR A 478 20.47 -13.49 14.21
CA THR A 478 21.82 -13.04 14.61
C THR A 478 21.79 -11.55 14.94
N PRO A 479 21.82 -11.16 16.23
CA PRO A 479 21.67 -9.76 16.64
C PRO A 479 22.70 -8.78 16.04
N ASP A 480 23.94 -9.23 15.81
CA ASP A 480 25.05 -8.42 15.29
C ASP A 480 25.30 -8.69 13.78
N GLN A 481 24.25 -9.06 13.03
CA GLN A 481 24.36 -9.32 11.59
C GLN A 481 24.78 -8.06 10.83
N GLU A 482 25.92 -8.14 10.13
CA GLU A 482 26.41 -7.11 9.21
C GLU A 482 25.47 -6.90 8.02
N SER A 483 25.58 -5.75 7.35
CA SER A 483 24.76 -5.45 6.18
C SER A 483 24.92 -6.52 5.09
N LEU A 484 23.80 -7.05 4.62
CA LEU A 484 23.70 -7.92 3.44
C LEU A 484 23.46 -7.13 2.15
N ARG A 485 23.26 -5.81 2.26
CA ARG A 485 22.93 -4.92 1.15
C ARG A 485 23.95 -3.80 1.06
N ASP A 486 24.59 -3.66 -0.09
CA ASP A 486 25.51 -2.55 -0.39
C ASP A 486 24.78 -1.30 -0.88
N TYR A 487 23.64 -1.50 -1.58
CA TYR A 487 22.84 -0.43 -2.15
C TYR A 487 21.34 -0.65 -1.99
N ASN A 488 20.61 0.44 -1.77
CA ASN A 488 19.15 0.45 -1.75
C ASN A 488 18.62 1.24 -2.95
N PHE A 489 17.53 0.78 -3.55
CA PHE A 489 16.96 1.31 -4.80
C PHE A 489 15.47 1.60 -4.65
N THR A 490 15.01 2.64 -5.34
CA THR A 490 13.58 2.99 -5.46
C THR A 490 13.32 3.62 -6.81
N GLN A 491 12.12 3.40 -7.33
CA GLN A 491 11.68 3.95 -8.60
C GLN A 491 10.18 4.26 -8.58
N GLY A 492 9.82 5.37 -9.20
CA GLY A 492 8.47 5.70 -9.60
C GLY A 492 8.48 6.30 -11.00
N GLY A 493 7.30 6.46 -11.58
CA GLY A 493 7.15 6.97 -12.94
C GLY A 493 5.69 6.96 -13.37
N LEU A 494 5.45 6.76 -14.67
CA LEU A 494 4.10 6.74 -15.24
C LEU A 494 3.75 5.32 -15.69
N ASN A 495 2.51 4.92 -15.45
CA ASN A 495 1.97 3.67 -15.95
C ASN A 495 1.67 3.75 -17.46
N LEU A 496 1.54 2.59 -18.09
CA LEU A 496 1.16 2.44 -19.49
C LEU A 496 -0.34 2.65 -19.63
N GLN A 497 -0.72 3.57 -20.52
CA GLN A 497 -2.09 3.82 -20.92
C GLN A 497 -2.19 3.78 -22.44
N LEU A 498 -3.39 3.49 -22.94
CA LEU A 498 -3.70 3.39 -24.35
C LEU A 498 -3.13 4.57 -25.15
N ASN A 499 -2.41 4.28 -26.25
CA ASN A 499 -1.81 5.27 -27.15
C ASN A 499 -0.90 6.31 -26.45
N GLY A 500 -0.24 5.92 -25.36
CA GLY A 500 0.61 6.84 -24.59
C GLY A 500 -0.17 7.88 -23.78
N GLY A 501 -1.45 7.60 -23.49
CA GLY A 501 -2.32 8.42 -22.66
C GLY A 501 -1.72 8.73 -21.29
N ARG A 502 -2.24 9.77 -20.64
CA ARG A 502 -1.83 10.21 -19.31
C ARG A 502 -3.05 10.64 -18.53
N ASN A 503 -2.98 10.51 -17.21
CA ASN A 503 -3.92 11.16 -16.31
C ASN A 503 -3.88 12.68 -16.53
N GLY A 504 -4.98 13.36 -16.21
CA GLY A 504 -5.05 14.81 -16.36
C GLY A 504 -4.09 15.55 -15.40
N PRO A 505 -3.66 16.78 -15.73
CA PRO A 505 -2.78 17.57 -14.87
C PRO A 505 -3.49 18.01 -13.57
N CYS A 506 -2.83 17.79 -12.44
CA CYS A 506 -3.26 18.27 -11.13
C CYS A 506 -2.21 19.19 -10.52
N VAL A 507 -2.61 20.42 -10.13
CA VAL A 507 -1.71 21.42 -9.54
C VAL A 507 -1.94 21.54 -8.04
N PHE A 508 -0.93 21.23 -7.24
CA PHE A 508 -1.03 21.24 -5.77
C PHE A 508 -0.58 22.56 -5.14
N TYR A 509 -1.00 22.82 -3.89
CA TYR A 509 -0.67 24.02 -3.08
C TYR A 509 0.84 24.26 -2.79
N GLY A 510 1.76 23.47 -3.36
CA GLY A 510 3.21 23.71 -3.39
C GLY A 510 3.73 24.30 -4.70
N ASN A 511 2.82 24.73 -5.60
CA ASN A 511 3.13 25.23 -6.94
C ASN A 511 3.86 24.18 -7.80
N PHE A 512 3.39 22.94 -7.76
CA PHE A 512 3.86 21.86 -8.64
C PHE A 512 2.69 21.14 -9.33
N CYS A 513 2.92 20.67 -10.55
CA CYS A 513 1.96 19.90 -11.33
C CYS A 513 2.35 18.42 -11.35
N SER A 514 1.39 17.52 -11.15
CA SER A 514 1.60 16.07 -11.24
C SER A 514 0.49 15.36 -12.02
N HIS A 515 0.85 14.21 -12.58
CA HIS A 515 -0.04 13.24 -13.22
C HIS A 515 -0.39 12.05 -12.30
N THR A 516 0.07 12.07 -11.04
CA THR A 516 -0.24 11.03 -10.04
C THR A 516 -1.74 10.86 -9.79
N PRO A 517 -2.55 11.92 -9.63
CA PRO A 517 -3.98 11.75 -9.44
C PRO A 517 -4.65 11.12 -10.65
N VAL A 518 -5.27 9.97 -10.47
CA VAL A 518 -5.93 9.19 -11.54
C VAL A 518 -7.26 9.79 -11.99
N SER A 519 -7.79 10.77 -11.25
CA SER A 519 -9.02 11.48 -11.58
C SER A 519 -9.09 12.86 -10.95
N LYS A 520 -10.06 13.66 -11.40
CA LYS A 520 -10.39 14.98 -10.83
C LYS A 520 -10.65 14.93 -9.33
N ASN A 521 -11.52 14.01 -8.89
CA ASN A 521 -11.90 13.91 -7.48
C ASN A 521 -10.68 13.61 -6.61
N VAL A 522 -9.79 12.72 -7.08
CA VAL A 522 -8.54 12.40 -6.37
C VAL A 522 -7.64 13.62 -6.25
N CYS A 523 -7.52 14.41 -7.32
CA CYS A 523 -6.77 15.66 -7.28
C CYS A 523 -7.32 16.60 -6.21
N GLU A 524 -8.63 16.84 -6.21
CA GLU A 524 -9.30 17.79 -5.33
C GLU A 524 -9.31 17.33 -3.86
N ASP A 525 -9.59 16.06 -3.61
CA ASP A 525 -9.53 15.44 -2.28
C ASP A 525 -8.12 15.47 -1.66
N ASN A 526 -7.10 15.54 -2.51
CA ASN A 526 -5.71 15.71 -2.13
C ASN A 526 -5.23 17.18 -2.13
N ALA A 527 -6.17 18.13 -2.15
CA ALA A 527 -5.91 19.57 -2.14
C ALA A 527 -5.13 20.05 -3.38
N GLY A 528 -5.44 19.50 -4.54
CA GLY A 528 -5.01 19.99 -5.84
C GLY A 528 -6.14 20.66 -6.61
N VAL A 529 -5.77 21.40 -7.64
CA VAL A 529 -6.67 21.98 -8.65
C VAL A 529 -6.53 21.15 -9.93
N TRP A 530 -7.64 20.63 -10.45
CA TRP A 530 -7.65 19.82 -11.67
C TRP A 530 -7.67 20.71 -12.92
N TRP A 531 -6.71 20.50 -13.81
CA TRP A 531 -6.60 21.20 -15.11
C TRP A 531 -6.92 20.27 -16.29
N GLY A 532 -7.19 18.99 -16.02
CA GLY A 532 -7.54 18.01 -17.03
C GLY A 532 -8.95 18.15 -17.58
N ILE A 533 -9.42 17.11 -18.26
CA ILE A 533 -10.78 17.06 -18.82
C ILE A 533 -11.81 17.30 -17.71
N GLY A 534 -12.73 18.25 -17.93
CA GLY A 534 -13.77 18.60 -16.96
C GLY A 534 -13.31 19.53 -15.83
N ALA A 535 -12.19 20.24 -16.04
CA ALA A 535 -11.76 21.32 -15.16
C ALA A 535 -12.81 22.45 -15.10
N ASP A 536 -13.18 22.86 -13.88
CA ASP A 536 -14.18 23.89 -13.61
C ASP A 536 -13.77 24.86 -12.49
N ASP A 537 -12.55 24.72 -11.97
CA ASP A 537 -12.02 25.64 -10.96
C ASP A 537 -11.74 27.03 -11.59
N PRO A 538 -12.20 28.14 -10.99
CA PRO A 538 -11.97 29.48 -11.51
C PRO A 538 -10.50 29.89 -11.69
N ALA A 539 -9.56 29.21 -11.06
CA ALA A 539 -8.12 29.44 -11.21
C ALA A 539 -7.53 28.83 -12.50
N VAL A 540 -8.28 27.97 -13.19
CA VAL A 540 -7.83 27.29 -14.42
C VAL A 540 -7.91 28.26 -15.60
N LEU A 541 -6.74 28.63 -16.15
CA LEU A 541 -6.62 29.55 -17.29
C LEU A 541 -7.05 28.89 -18.61
N ARG A 542 -6.76 27.59 -18.74
CA ARG A 542 -7.10 26.74 -19.88
C ARG A 542 -7.30 25.32 -19.36
N GLY A 543 -8.53 24.82 -19.42
CA GLY A 543 -8.89 23.47 -18.98
C GLY A 543 -8.70 22.41 -20.07
N ASP A 544 -9.10 21.17 -19.76
CA ASP A 544 -9.03 20.02 -20.66
C ASP A 544 -7.61 19.69 -21.15
N LEU A 545 -6.61 20.02 -20.33
CA LEU A 545 -5.21 19.72 -20.61
C LEU A 545 -4.93 18.22 -20.41
N THR A 546 -3.90 17.72 -21.08
CA THR A 546 -3.49 16.30 -20.99
C THR A 546 -2.10 16.16 -20.39
N GLN A 547 -1.28 17.20 -20.42
CA GLN A 547 0.11 17.20 -19.97
C GLN A 547 0.37 18.35 -19.00
N CYS A 548 1.17 18.08 -17.97
CA CYS A 548 1.48 19.08 -16.94
C CYS A 548 2.21 20.31 -17.49
N TRP A 549 3.08 20.15 -18.50
CA TRP A 549 3.78 21.28 -19.10
C TRP A 549 2.82 22.26 -19.79
N GLU A 550 1.65 21.80 -20.27
CA GLU A 550 0.63 22.66 -20.90
C GLU A 550 0.06 23.67 -19.92
N VAL A 551 0.16 23.42 -18.60
CA VAL A 551 -0.21 24.39 -17.56
C VAL A 551 0.75 25.57 -17.60
N ASN A 552 2.06 25.34 -17.73
CA ASN A 552 3.05 26.40 -17.86
C ASN A 552 2.92 27.15 -19.20
N GLN A 553 2.53 26.45 -20.27
CA GLN A 553 2.16 27.11 -21.52
C GLN A 553 0.96 28.04 -21.33
N ALA A 554 -0.11 27.57 -20.67
CA ALA A 554 -1.29 28.39 -20.39
C ALA A 554 -0.96 29.62 -19.51
N ILE A 555 -0.07 29.47 -18.52
CA ILE A 555 0.42 30.59 -17.69
C ILE A 555 1.22 31.59 -18.51
N TYR A 556 2.09 31.11 -19.41
CA TYR A 556 2.85 31.97 -20.31
C TYR A 556 1.95 32.73 -21.28
N ASP A 557 0.95 32.05 -21.86
CA ASP A 557 -0.01 32.65 -22.80
C ASP A 557 -0.85 33.77 -22.14
N ASP A 558 -1.18 33.63 -20.85
CA ASP A 558 -1.95 34.61 -20.07
C ASP A 558 -1.12 35.84 -19.67
N ASP A 559 0.07 35.65 -19.10
CA ASP A 559 0.95 36.74 -18.66
C ASP A 559 2.44 36.47 -18.94
N PRO A 560 2.90 36.66 -20.18
CA PRO A 560 4.29 36.43 -20.56
C PRO A 560 5.29 37.29 -19.76
N ALA A 561 4.86 38.47 -19.30
CA ALA A 561 5.72 39.42 -18.58
C ALA A 561 6.05 38.95 -17.15
N ASN A 562 5.19 38.12 -16.55
CA ASN A 562 5.38 37.57 -15.21
C ASN A 562 5.54 36.03 -15.19
N TYR A 563 5.71 35.38 -16.35
CA TYR A 563 5.82 33.92 -16.46
C TYR A 563 6.80 33.32 -15.44
N GLU A 564 8.03 33.80 -15.34
CA GLU A 564 9.04 33.25 -14.41
C GLU A 564 8.61 33.30 -12.92
N ARG A 565 7.75 34.25 -12.57
CA ARG A 565 7.21 34.37 -11.21
C ARG A 565 6.03 33.43 -10.98
N ASN A 566 5.24 33.16 -12.02
CA ASN A 566 3.99 32.42 -11.94
C ASN A 566 4.16 30.95 -12.34
N ARG A 567 5.28 30.58 -12.99
CA ARG A 567 5.51 29.23 -13.48
C ARG A 567 5.43 28.19 -12.35
N ILE A 568 4.87 27.05 -12.69
CA ILE A 568 4.69 25.89 -11.82
C ILE A 568 5.85 24.93 -12.01
N VAL A 569 6.27 24.26 -10.94
CA VAL A 569 7.29 23.21 -11.00
C VAL A 569 6.68 21.92 -11.54
N MET A 570 7.30 21.29 -12.53
CA MET A 570 6.82 20.00 -13.02
C MET A 570 7.30 18.88 -12.11
N ASN A 571 6.36 18.07 -11.60
CA ASN A 571 6.71 16.84 -10.91
C ASN A 571 7.35 15.86 -11.91
N PRO A 572 8.30 15.02 -11.49
CA PRO A 572 8.95 14.09 -12.41
C PRO A 572 7.97 13.08 -13.02
N THR A 573 8.10 12.84 -14.32
CA THR A 573 7.48 11.70 -15.02
C THR A 573 8.25 10.41 -14.76
N THR A 574 9.47 10.49 -14.25
CA THR A 574 10.25 9.38 -13.70
C THR A 574 11.09 9.88 -12.54
N THR A 575 11.06 9.17 -11.42
CA THR A 575 11.85 9.49 -10.23
C THR A 575 12.56 8.23 -9.75
N GLN A 576 13.88 8.29 -9.63
CA GLN A 576 14.72 7.16 -9.29
C GLN A 576 15.72 7.56 -8.22
N ALA A 577 16.00 6.67 -7.29
CA ALA A 577 17.10 6.89 -6.36
C ALA A 577 17.84 5.61 -6.02
N VAL A 578 19.13 5.77 -5.78
CA VAL A 578 19.99 4.75 -5.19
C VAL A 578 20.78 5.36 -4.03
N ARG A 579 21.00 4.59 -2.97
CA ARG A 579 21.89 4.98 -1.86
C ARG A 579 22.84 3.86 -1.47
N ASN A 580 23.91 4.24 -0.81
CA ASN A 580 24.65 3.39 0.12
C ASN A 580 24.41 3.88 1.57
N ASP A 581 25.19 3.44 2.54
CA ASP A 581 25.00 3.84 3.95
C ASP A 581 25.06 5.35 4.17
N ASP A 582 25.94 6.06 3.47
CA ASP A 582 26.26 7.48 3.76
C ASP A 582 25.65 8.47 2.77
N PHE A 583 25.39 8.04 1.53
CA PHE A 583 25.06 8.92 0.42
C PHE A 583 23.92 8.40 -0.44
N LYS A 584 23.21 9.35 -1.05
CA LYS A 584 22.11 9.09 -1.98
C LYS A 584 22.23 9.92 -3.23
N LEU A 585 21.90 9.31 -4.36
CA LEU A 585 21.67 9.94 -5.64
C LEU A 585 20.18 9.86 -5.97
N VAL A 586 19.58 11.00 -6.35
CA VAL A 586 18.23 11.08 -6.91
C VAL A 586 18.36 11.55 -8.35
N ARG A 587 17.76 10.83 -9.30
CA ARG A 587 17.64 11.23 -10.71
C ARG A 587 16.16 11.40 -11.04
N ASN A 588 15.79 12.58 -11.51
CA ASN A 588 14.44 12.88 -11.93
C ASN A 588 14.44 13.27 -13.41
N GLN A 589 13.42 12.81 -14.13
CA GLN A 589 13.08 13.28 -15.47
C GLN A 589 11.69 13.89 -15.42
N ALA A 590 11.52 15.09 -15.97
CA ALA A 590 10.24 15.78 -16.06
C ALA A 590 10.06 16.35 -17.46
N LEU A 591 8.81 16.60 -17.86
CA LEU A 591 8.49 17.32 -19.09
C LEU A 591 8.06 18.73 -18.69
N ASP A 592 8.81 19.76 -19.08
CA ASP A 592 8.54 21.17 -18.75
C ASP A 592 8.43 22.01 -20.02
N TYR A 593 7.74 23.14 -19.93
CA TYR A 593 7.45 24.00 -21.06
C TYR A 593 8.68 24.83 -21.45
N ASP A 594 9.09 24.74 -22.72
CA ASP A 594 10.11 25.61 -23.30
C ASP A 594 9.47 26.73 -24.13
N ILE A 595 9.59 27.97 -23.66
CA ILE A 595 9.01 29.16 -24.31
C ILE A 595 9.54 29.42 -25.72
N THR A 596 10.72 28.88 -26.07
CA THR A 596 11.36 29.12 -27.38
C THR A 596 10.89 28.12 -28.43
N LEU A 597 10.60 26.89 -28.00
CA LEU A 597 10.08 25.83 -28.85
C LEU A 597 8.55 25.80 -28.88
N ASP A 598 7.90 26.41 -27.88
CA ASP A 598 6.45 26.36 -27.67
C ASP A 598 5.96 24.91 -27.53
N ASP A 599 6.72 24.10 -26.78
CA ASP A 599 6.48 22.66 -26.60
C ASP A 599 7.06 22.18 -25.26
N GLY A 600 6.67 20.97 -24.85
CA GLY A 600 7.26 20.27 -23.71
C GLY A 600 8.64 19.71 -24.04
N VAL A 601 9.64 20.01 -23.21
CA VAL A 601 11.00 19.46 -23.30
C VAL A 601 11.36 18.64 -22.07
N GLU A 602 12.09 17.55 -22.30
CA GLU A 602 12.58 16.73 -21.20
C GLU A 602 13.67 17.47 -20.42
N VAL A 603 13.47 17.56 -19.11
CA VAL A 603 14.43 18.10 -18.15
C VAL A 603 14.88 16.96 -17.24
N VAL A 604 16.18 16.66 -17.28
CA VAL A 604 16.80 15.67 -16.40
C VAL A 604 17.60 16.37 -15.31
N THR A 605 17.38 15.98 -14.06
CA THR A 605 18.12 16.49 -12.91
C THR A 605 18.75 15.35 -12.12
N GLU A 606 19.95 15.60 -11.58
CA GLU A 606 20.60 14.72 -10.61
C GLU A 606 20.96 15.50 -9.35
N GLU A 607 20.54 14.97 -8.21
CA GLU A 607 20.80 15.53 -6.89
C GLU A 607 21.52 14.50 -6.01
N PHE A 608 22.54 14.96 -5.28
CA PHE A 608 23.43 14.09 -4.51
C PHE A 608 23.46 14.56 -3.06
N TYR A 609 23.25 13.66 -2.11
CA TYR A 609 23.11 14.01 -0.70
C TYR A 609 23.96 13.10 0.17
N ALA A 610 24.50 13.67 1.25
CA ALA A 610 24.86 12.87 2.41
C ALA A 610 23.59 12.69 3.25
N ILE A 611 23.37 11.48 3.77
CA ILE A 611 22.17 11.09 4.51
C ILE A 611 22.50 10.25 5.74
N ASP A 612 21.62 10.21 6.73
CA ASP A 612 21.74 9.34 7.90
C ASP A 612 20.38 8.99 8.50
N GLN A 613 20.39 8.04 9.45
CA GLN A 613 19.20 7.53 10.15
C GLN A 613 19.12 8.05 11.60
N ASN A 614 19.76 9.18 11.94
CA ASN A 614 19.83 9.66 13.31
C ASN A 614 18.40 9.83 13.91
N PRO A 615 18.09 9.21 15.07
CA PRO A 615 16.74 9.23 15.62
C PRO A 615 16.30 10.61 16.14
N ARG A 616 17.23 11.55 16.38
CA ARG A 616 16.87 12.90 16.85
C ARG A 616 16.79 13.91 15.72
N LEU A 617 17.79 13.90 14.84
CA LEU A 617 17.93 14.86 13.75
C LEU A 617 18.49 14.14 12.53
N PRO A 618 17.65 13.42 11.76
CA PRO A 618 18.10 12.70 10.60
C PRO A 618 18.63 13.66 9.52
N GLN A 619 19.67 13.24 8.82
CA GLN A 619 20.16 13.92 7.65
C GLN A 619 19.34 13.47 6.43
N ILE A 620 18.32 14.25 6.13
CA ILE A 620 17.43 14.05 4.97
C ILE A 620 17.86 14.89 3.76
N ASP A 621 17.50 14.40 2.59
CA ASP A 621 17.74 14.97 1.26
C ASP A 621 16.86 16.20 0.98
N LYS A 622 17.13 17.30 1.68
CA LYS A 622 16.51 18.61 1.44
C LYS A 622 17.23 19.37 0.32
N ALA A 623 16.50 20.21 -0.41
CA ALA A 623 17.02 20.99 -1.54
C ALA A 623 18.29 21.80 -1.18
N ASN A 624 18.29 22.44 0.00
CA ASN A 624 19.43 23.23 0.48
C ASN A 624 20.65 22.40 0.94
N ARG A 625 20.56 21.06 0.90
CA ARG A 625 21.63 20.11 1.24
C ARG A 625 22.15 19.37 0.02
N ASN A 626 21.65 19.67 -1.18
CA ASN A 626 22.15 19.07 -2.41
C ASN A 626 23.63 19.41 -2.60
N LEU A 627 24.46 18.37 -2.68
CA LEU A 627 25.90 18.45 -2.82
C LEU A 627 26.33 18.65 -4.28
N THR A 628 25.49 18.39 -5.29
CA THR A 628 25.88 18.63 -6.71
C THR A 628 26.07 20.11 -7.02
N THR A 629 25.42 20.98 -6.26
CA THR A 629 25.58 22.45 -6.35
C THR A 629 26.75 22.97 -5.51
N GLN A 630 27.43 22.08 -4.78
CA GLN A 630 28.54 22.38 -3.88
C GLN A 630 29.84 21.79 -4.45
N GLY A 631 31.00 22.41 -4.17
CA GLY A 631 32.28 21.81 -4.54
C GLY A 631 32.49 20.46 -3.85
N LEU A 632 32.62 19.37 -4.62
CA LEU A 632 32.81 18.02 -4.09
C LEU A 632 34.29 17.75 -3.81
N ASN A 633 34.59 17.18 -2.63
CA ASN A 633 35.91 16.62 -2.36
C ASN A 633 36.07 15.26 -3.08
N PRO A 634 37.30 14.70 -3.19
CA PRO A 634 37.53 13.45 -3.91
C PRO A 634 36.75 12.24 -3.39
N GLN A 635 36.44 12.17 -2.10
CA GLN A 635 35.67 11.06 -1.52
C GLN A 635 34.19 11.15 -1.92
N LYS A 636 33.61 12.36 -1.87
CA LYS A 636 32.24 12.63 -2.29
C LYS A 636 32.07 12.40 -3.79
N GLN A 637 33.04 12.83 -4.61
CA GLN A 637 33.01 12.56 -6.05
C GLN A 637 33.02 11.06 -6.34
N ARG A 638 33.88 10.28 -5.68
CA ARG A 638 33.90 8.82 -5.84
C ARG A 638 32.57 8.17 -5.47
N ASN A 639 31.92 8.60 -4.39
CA ASN A 639 30.61 8.07 -4.00
C ASN A 639 29.53 8.42 -5.03
N LEU A 640 29.52 9.65 -5.55
CA LEU A 640 28.61 10.02 -6.63
C LEU A 640 28.81 9.14 -7.87
N ASP A 641 30.06 8.90 -8.27
CA ASP A 641 30.37 8.06 -9.43
C ASP A 641 29.94 6.60 -9.21
N LEU A 642 30.14 6.06 -8.00
CA LEU A 642 29.67 4.71 -7.63
C LEU A 642 28.14 4.60 -7.66
N LEU A 643 27.43 5.56 -7.06
CA LEU A 643 25.97 5.56 -7.09
C LEU A 643 25.42 5.72 -8.50
N ARG A 644 26.04 6.54 -9.35
CA ARG A 644 25.65 6.63 -10.78
C ARG A 644 25.86 5.32 -11.51
N ALA A 645 26.99 4.65 -11.29
CA ALA A 645 27.28 3.36 -11.88
C ALA A 645 26.25 2.31 -11.43
N GLU A 646 25.93 2.27 -10.14
CA GLU A 646 24.94 1.36 -9.59
C GLU A 646 23.55 1.62 -10.15
N LEU A 647 23.08 2.87 -10.14
CA LEU A 647 21.78 3.24 -10.71
C LEU A 647 21.67 2.78 -12.16
N ASN A 648 22.69 3.05 -12.97
CA ASN A 648 22.70 2.64 -14.37
C ASN A 648 22.75 1.11 -14.52
N SER A 649 23.45 0.41 -13.63
CA SER A 649 23.53 -1.05 -13.62
C SER A 649 22.16 -1.68 -13.32
N VAL A 650 21.47 -1.22 -12.27
CA VAL A 650 20.12 -1.68 -11.92
C VAL A 650 19.15 -1.43 -13.07
N LEU A 651 19.14 -0.22 -13.64
CA LEU A 651 18.25 0.11 -14.76
C LEU A 651 18.53 -0.70 -16.02
N ALA A 652 19.79 -1.08 -16.27
CA ALA A 652 20.18 -1.92 -17.40
C ALA A 652 19.95 -3.42 -17.15
N SER A 653 19.60 -3.83 -15.92
CA SER A 653 19.45 -5.24 -15.54
C SER A 653 18.12 -5.87 -15.95
N GLN A 654 17.16 -5.09 -16.46
CA GLN A 654 15.96 -5.64 -17.08
C GLN A 654 16.20 -5.81 -18.57
N VAL A 655 16.26 -7.06 -19.00
CA VAL A 655 16.43 -7.42 -20.40
C VAL A 655 15.05 -7.55 -21.05
N SER A 656 14.89 -6.93 -22.22
CA SER A 656 13.66 -7.04 -23.00
C SER A 656 13.53 -8.45 -23.58
N CYS A 657 12.37 -9.07 -23.39
CA CYS A 657 12.00 -10.31 -24.06
C CYS A 657 10.56 -10.23 -24.61
N PRO A 658 10.38 -9.61 -25.78
CA PRO A 658 9.06 -9.50 -26.39
C PRO A 658 8.48 -10.89 -26.70
N GLY A 659 7.21 -11.11 -26.37
CA GLY A 659 6.50 -12.37 -26.63
C GLY A 659 6.53 -13.38 -25.47
N ASP A 660 7.37 -13.18 -24.46
CA ASP A 660 7.41 -14.00 -23.24
C ASP A 660 6.34 -13.48 -22.27
N GLY A 661 5.11 -13.96 -22.44
CA GLY A 661 3.95 -13.49 -21.67
C GLY A 661 3.72 -14.26 -20.38
N ASN A 662 4.25 -15.49 -20.29
CA ASN A 662 4.21 -16.26 -19.05
C ASN A 662 5.39 -15.91 -18.11
N GLY A 663 6.39 -15.20 -18.62
CA GLY A 663 7.55 -14.74 -17.87
C GLY A 663 8.49 -15.86 -17.45
N ASP A 664 8.56 -16.99 -18.15
CA ASP A 664 9.45 -18.11 -17.82
C ASP A 664 10.87 -17.95 -18.42
N GLY A 665 11.06 -16.93 -19.26
CA GLY A 665 12.33 -16.65 -19.92
C GLY A 665 12.53 -17.38 -21.25
N VAL A 666 11.49 -17.99 -21.82
CA VAL A 666 11.50 -18.64 -23.13
C VAL A 666 10.22 -18.29 -23.88
N VAL A 667 10.35 -17.76 -25.09
CA VAL A 667 9.19 -17.54 -25.97
C VAL A 667 8.89 -18.83 -26.73
N ASP A 668 7.77 -19.48 -26.46
CA ASP A 668 7.45 -20.78 -27.07
C ASP A 668 5.95 -21.03 -27.36
N ASP A 669 5.61 -22.30 -27.60
CA ASP A 669 4.24 -22.73 -27.92
C ASP A 669 3.28 -22.48 -26.73
N LEU A 670 3.78 -22.44 -25.49
CA LEU A 670 2.98 -22.12 -24.32
C LEU A 670 2.48 -20.68 -24.41
N ASP A 671 3.34 -19.70 -24.73
CA ASP A 671 2.92 -18.31 -24.92
C ASP A 671 1.87 -18.17 -26.03
N LEU A 672 2.09 -18.83 -27.18
CA LEU A 672 1.13 -18.82 -28.29
C LEU A 672 -0.23 -19.42 -27.89
N SER A 673 -0.22 -20.44 -27.02
CA SER A 673 -1.44 -21.09 -26.55
C SER A 673 -2.17 -20.27 -25.49
N THR A 674 -1.43 -19.64 -24.57
CA THR A 674 -1.97 -18.77 -23.53
C THR A 674 -2.55 -17.50 -24.15
N GLN A 675 -1.80 -16.84 -25.04
CA GLN A 675 -2.29 -15.67 -25.78
C GLN A 675 -3.60 -15.98 -26.51
N ALA A 676 -3.69 -17.12 -27.21
CA ALA A 676 -4.91 -17.51 -27.92
C ALA A 676 -6.09 -17.76 -26.97
N ALA A 677 -5.83 -18.29 -25.77
CA ALA A 677 -6.84 -18.47 -24.74
C ALA A 677 -7.32 -17.12 -24.16
N VAL A 678 -6.41 -16.17 -23.93
CA VAL A 678 -6.74 -14.81 -23.48
C VAL A 678 -7.55 -14.06 -24.54
N GLN A 679 -7.09 -14.07 -25.80
CA GLN A 679 -7.79 -13.48 -26.94
C GLN A 679 -9.20 -14.04 -27.08
N SER A 680 -9.37 -15.37 -26.95
CA SER A 680 -10.69 -15.99 -27.08
C SER A 680 -11.65 -15.69 -25.92
N ARG A 681 -11.15 -15.43 -24.70
CA ARG A 681 -12.01 -15.17 -23.53
C ARG A 681 -12.28 -13.69 -23.27
N TRP A 682 -11.32 -12.82 -23.59
CA TRP A 682 -11.28 -11.42 -23.19
C TRP A 682 -11.08 -10.50 -24.40
N GLY A 683 -9.97 -10.66 -25.13
CA GLY A 683 -9.63 -9.87 -26.32
C GLY A 683 -9.27 -8.40 -26.10
N GLY A 684 -9.50 -7.84 -24.90
CA GLY A 684 -9.03 -6.50 -24.50
C GLY A 684 -7.59 -6.49 -23.99
N SER A 685 -7.18 -5.41 -23.33
CA SER A 685 -5.84 -5.28 -22.72
C SER A 685 -5.59 -6.43 -21.74
N SER A 686 -4.43 -7.07 -21.88
CA SER A 686 -3.95 -8.12 -20.99
C SER A 686 -2.42 -8.06 -20.89
N THR A 687 -1.79 -8.92 -20.09
CA THR A 687 -0.33 -9.03 -20.08
C THR A 687 0.26 -9.51 -21.42
N TYR A 688 -0.57 -10.08 -22.30
CA TYR A 688 -0.23 -10.50 -23.65
C TYR A 688 -0.48 -9.44 -24.73
N ASP A 689 -0.94 -8.24 -24.35
CA ASP A 689 -0.94 -7.05 -25.22
C ASP A 689 0.50 -6.52 -25.28
N PHE A 690 1.29 -6.95 -26.28
CA PHE A 690 2.70 -6.61 -26.40
C PHE A 690 2.93 -5.35 -27.22
N ASN A 691 1.97 -4.97 -28.07
CA ASN A 691 2.04 -3.77 -28.88
C ASN A 691 1.47 -2.51 -28.16
N ILE A 692 0.83 -2.70 -27.00
CA ILE A 692 0.28 -1.69 -26.10
C ILE A 692 -0.86 -0.88 -26.78
N ASP A 693 -1.65 -1.55 -27.61
CA ASP A 693 -2.80 -0.97 -28.31
C ASP A 693 -4.14 -1.17 -27.59
N GLY A 694 -4.11 -1.81 -26.41
CA GLY A 694 -5.26 -2.05 -25.56
C GLY A 694 -6.07 -3.29 -25.95
N SER A 695 -5.57 -4.11 -26.88
CA SER A 695 -6.19 -5.35 -27.33
C SER A 695 -5.21 -6.51 -27.24
N THR A 696 -5.72 -7.73 -27.06
CA THR A 696 -4.92 -8.95 -27.17
C THR A 696 -5.39 -9.71 -28.41
N ASP A 697 -4.65 -9.63 -29.50
CA ASP A 697 -5.10 -10.12 -30.81
C ASP A 697 -3.99 -10.78 -31.68
N ASP A 698 -4.27 -10.95 -32.98
CA ASP A 698 -3.35 -11.60 -33.91
C ASP A 698 -2.03 -10.83 -34.09
N LEU A 699 -2.00 -9.51 -33.83
CA LEU A 699 -0.78 -8.70 -33.87
C LEU A 699 0.17 -9.06 -32.72
N ASP A 700 -0.36 -9.37 -31.53
CA ASP A 700 0.45 -9.84 -30.41
C ASP A 700 0.99 -11.24 -30.66
N ARG A 701 0.17 -12.10 -31.26
CA ARG A 701 0.59 -13.44 -31.70
C ARG A 701 1.73 -13.38 -32.72
N ASP A 702 1.74 -12.39 -33.61
CA ASP A 702 2.84 -12.17 -34.55
C ASP A 702 4.12 -11.77 -33.81
N ILE A 703 4.03 -10.99 -32.72
CA ILE A 703 5.18 -10.66 -31.85
C ILE A 703 5.75 -11.92 -31.20
N ILE A 704 4.91 -12.77 -30.61
CA ILE A 704 5.36 -14.05 -30.02
C ILE A 704 6.06 -14.92 -31.08
N SER A 705 5.42 -15.08 -32.24
CA SER A 705 5.94 -15.91 -33.34
C SER A 705 7.28 -15.40 -33.89
N ALA A 706 7.50 -14.08 -33.87
CA ALA A 706 8.74 -13.46 -34.32
C ALA A 706 9.91 -13.62 -33.33
N ASN A 707 9.64 -13.94 -32.07
CA ASN A 707 10.63 -13.95 -30.99
C ASN A 707 10.88 -15.34 -30.36
N LEU A 708 10.39 -16.43 -30.99
CA LEU A 708 10.56 -17.79 -30.48
C LEU A 708 12.02 -18.12 -30.12
N GLY A 709 12.21 -18.66 -28.91
CA GLY A 709 13.50 -19.04 -28.38
C GLY A 709 13.77 -18.49 -26.97
N PRO A 710 14.95 -18.77 -26.41
CA PRO A 710 15.31 -18.29 -25.08
C PRO A 710 15.45 -16.77 -25.07
N CYS A 711 14.93 -16.14 -24.01
CA CYS A 711 15.18 -14.73 -23.73
C CYS A 711 16.67 -14.46 -23.52
N PRO A 712 17.16 -13.24 -23.82
CA PRO A 712 18.52 -12.87 -23.47
C PRO A 712 18.66 -12.81 -21.94
N LEU A 713 19.84 -13.24 -21.46
CA LEU A 713 20.21 -13.26 -20.04
C LEU A 713 20.64 -11.88 -19.53
#